data_AF-A0A4T0BQL6-F1
#
_entry.id   AF-A0A4T0BQL6-F1
#
_cell.length_a   1.000
_cell.length_b   1.000
_cell.length_c   1.000
_cell.angle_alpha   90.00
_cell.angle_beta   90.00
_cell.angle_gamma   90.00
#
_symmetry.space_group_name_H-M   'P 1'
#
loop_
_entity.id
_entity.type
_entity.pdbx_description
1 polymer ?
#
loop_
_entity_poly.entity_id
_entity_poly.type
_entity_poly.pdbx_seq_one_letter_code
_entity_poly.pdbx_strand_id
1 'polypeptide(L)'
;MLLSSCVRRSLGSRSLRSFITPTAASAIRPAALTFRPISLSAKLAQEQQEKPEKPENDETEALAQSSEVSEDIVVSPPTEQDSVPWYLQVDTPTPQQEHPFAERQRLPELPESPPALLQPVLEHVSVELGLDHLSLIDLRELDPPPALGANLIMIIGTARSEKHLHVSADRLCRWLRTEHRLSPYADGLLGRNELKLKLRRKAKRTRLLSAVGAKETASQDIDDGIRTGWVCVNVGRVEGGELKQVEQSDDIVGFGSQSSGSRIVVQMMTEEKRGQIDLETLWGGILRRSIKGQTDKTQDVDDAEKRVRSGMLLEESAEAPGSYRYRPNVAEHPSGQQARAFHSSARSSIQQGAQVSTTSQLNPPSDRISQSAVILNHMVDHFKVMSANDSHTALGCDSKDQESTPFLRAFYSAMPRFPETTHWHSNIALRCQAVRSGHAGYSSTCLIEDLESMRLACLVPEERTYLAVLEAIMLPHVGDITTAERQISRTTFRRALAVLDRMFEDGYDPVSNSICQILYRATFTKPAVIEDYTTTTMSQSTPTDQQSYTLNQLLSALSVYALRTAAQTSAWSEFWEMWRSYPRRMLPRSSDMYVTMFDKVAEKNSQRDAMDALRQCVPEMLRERPAVKLGGQVADSVMRCLQVAEPRAEKLAREGNRGEWASLWLRCAKALEVA
;
A
#
# COMPACT_ATOMS: atom_id res chain seq x y z
N MET A 1 21.08 -8.93 -39.77
CA MET A 1 20.88 -7.46 -39.92
C MET A 1 19.58 -7.08 -39.22
N LEU A 2 19.59 -7.17 -37.89
CA LEU A 2 19.65 -6.06 -36.92
C LEU A 2 18.29 -5.34 -36.73
N LEU A 3 17.63 -5.72 -35.64
CA LEU A 3 16.46 -5.09 -35.02
C LEU A 3 16.72 -3.66 -34.48
N SER A 4 17.90 -3.09 -34.72
CA SER A 4 18.43 -1.88 -34.06
C SER A 4 17.95 -0.54 -34.63
N SER A 5 16.95 -0.52 -35.53
CA SER A 5 16.59 0.70 -36.28
C SER A 5 15.21 1.31 -35.97
N CYS A 6 14.40 0.76 -35.05
CA CYS A 6 13.00 1.20 -34.89
C CYS A 6 12.63 1.96 -33.61
N VAL A 7 13.61 2.45 -32.84
CA VAL A 7 13.38 3.57 -31.87
C VAL A 7 13.64 4.93 -32.54
N ARG A 8 14.00 4.94 -33.83
CA ARG A 8 14.36 6.15 -34.58
C ARG A 8 13.17 6.68 -35.37
N ARG A 9 12.48 7.69 -34.80
CA ARG A 9 12.04 8.94 -35.48
C ARG A 9 11.19 9.78 -34.52
N SER A 10 11.84 10.59 -33.69
CA SER A 10 11.32 11.89 -33.23
C SER A 10 12.39 12.63 -32.41
N LEU A 11 13.53 12.96 -33.03
CA LEU A 11 14.40 14.02 -32.54
C LEU A 11 14.95 14.77 -33.75
N GLY A 12 14.54 16.03 -33.89
CA GLY A 12 15.04 16.93 -34.91
C GLY A 12 14.04 17.98 -35.39
N SER A 13 13.67 18.96 -34.55
CA SER A 13 14.11 20.35 -34.77
C SER A 13 13.22 21.38 -34.07
N ARG A 14 13.92 22.45 -33.64
CA ARG A 14 13.44 23.79 -33.27
C ARG A 14 12.96 23.99 -31.84
N SER A 15 13.96 24.33 -31.01
CA SER A 15 13.84 25.39 -30.03
C SER A 15 12.97 26.54 -30.53
N LEU A 16 11.86 26.79 -29.85
CA LEU A 16 11.35 28.14 -29.67
C LEU A 16 11.36 28.39 -28.16
N ARG A 17 12.34 29.20 -27.73
CA ARG A 17 12.31 29.86 -26.43
C ARG A 17 11.10 30.80 -26.42
N SER A 18 10.11 30.54 -25.58
CA SER A 18 9.23 31.59 -25.10
C SER A 18 9.75 32.07 -23.75
N PHE A 19 10.30 33.27 -23.76
CA PHE A 19 10.56 34.03 -22.54
C PHE A 19 9.22 34.42 -21.93
N ILE A 20 8.91 33.92 -20.74
CA ILE A 20 8.00 34.58 -19.83
C ILE A 20 8.68 34.63 -18.46
N THR A 21 9.04 35.84 -18.09
CA THR A 21 9.57 36.26 -16.79
C THR A 21 8.60 35.95 -15.67
N PRO A 22 9.03 35.44 -14.50
CA PRO A 22 8.20 35.40 -13.32
C PRO A 22 8.19 36.79 -12.66
N THR A 23 7.08 37.51 -12.77
CA THR A 23 6.85 38.72 -11.99
C THR A 23 6.61 38.32 -10.54
N ALA A 24 7.47 38.82 -9.65
CA ALA A 24 7.37 38.67 -8.21
C ALA A 24 6.02 39.22 -7.69
N ALA A 25 5.34 38.42 -6.86
CA ALA A 25 4.28 38.92 -5.99
C ALA A 25 4.59 38.47 -4.56
N SER A 26 4.92 39.48 -3.77
CA SER A 26 5.33 39.42 -2.38
C SER A 26 4.27 38.79 -1.48
N ALA A 27 4.76 38.07 -0.47
CA ALA A 27 4.05 37.75 0.75
C ALA A 27 3.43 39.03 1.34
N ILE A 28 2.14 38.98 1.67
CA ILE A 28 1.50 39.90 2.60
C ILE A 28 0.64 39.06 3.54
N ARG A 29 1.15 38.90 4.77
CA ARG A 29 0.34 38.57 5.94
C ARG A 29 -0.54 39.78 6.28
N PRO A 30 -1.75 39.57 6.82
CA PRO A 30 -2.27 40.51 7.79
C PRO A 30 -2.38 39.81 9.15
N ALA A 31 -1.50 40.22 10.06
CA ALA A 31 -1.81 40.24 11.48
C ALA A 31 -2.65 41.49 11.74
N ALA A 32 -3.78 41.35 12.42
CA ALA A 32 -4.42 42.47 13.11
C ALA A 32 -5.19 41.92 14.31
N LEU A 33 -4.63 42.23 15.49
CA LEU A 33 -5.26 42.15 16.79
C LEU A 33 -6.30 43.27 16.91
N THR A 34 -7.47 42.98 17.47
CA THR A 34 -8.23 43.97 18.25
C THR A 34 -8.94 43.31 19.41
N PHE A 35 -8.81 43.98 20.56
CA PHE A 35 -9.26 43.62 21.89
C PHE A 35 -10.80 43.58 22.06
N ARG A 36 -11.21 42.95 23.18
CA ARG A 36 -12.57 42.73 23.73
C ARG A 36 -13.38 44.03 23.99
N PRO A 37 -14.67 43.96 24.42
CA PRO A 37 -14.95 43.78 25.86
C PRO A 37 -16.17 42.90 26.20
N ILE A 38 -16.35 42.77 27.52
CA ILE A 38 -17.16 41.86 28.33
C ILE A 38 -18.54 42.47 28.63
N SER A 39 -19.59 41.64 28.77
CA SER A 39 -20.78 41.87 29.63
C SER A 39 -21.50 40.53 29.84
N LEU A 40 -21.34 39.83 30.99
CA LEU A 40 -22.12 39.92 32.24
C LEU A 40 -23.65 39.67 32.11
N SER A 41 -24.03 38.48 32.58
CA SER A 41 -25.17 38.12 33.46
C SER A 41 -26.60 38.60 33.17
N ALA A 42 -27.53 37.63 33.03
CA ALA A 42 -28.85 37.69 33.65
C ALA A 42 -29.45 36.28 33.85
N LYS A 43 -30.02 36.07 35.05
CA LYS A 43 -30.71 34.88 35.57
C LYS A 43 -32.12 34.74 34.95
N LEU A 44 -32.73 33.55 35.05
CA LEU A 44 -33.89 33.23 35.93
C LEU A 44 -34.70 32.01 35.42
N ALA A 45 -34.88 31.01 36.31
CA ALA A 45 -36.05 30.16 36.65
C ALA A 45 -37.11 29.75 35.58
N GLN A 46 -37.96 28.72 35.73
CA GLN A 46 -38.15 27.49 36.54
C GLN A 46 -39.63 27.10 36.28
N GLU A 47 -39.94 25.83 36.04
CA GLU A 47 -41.22 25.13 36.37
C GLU A 47 -41.03 23.66 35.94
N GLN A 48 -40.79 22.66 36.81
CA GLN A 48 -41.60 22.03 37.88
C GLN A 48 -42.93 21.42 37.44
N GLN A 49 -42.98 20.07 37.45
CA GLN A 49 -44.10 19.25 37.94
C GLN A 49 -43.64 17.78 38.01
N GLU A 50 -44.01 16.89 38.94
CA GLU A 50 -44.24 16.88 40.39
C GLU A 50 -44.23 15.39 40.79
N LYS A 51 -43.81 15.08 42.02
CA LYS A 51 -43.74 13.73 42.63
C LYS A 51 -45.08 13.37 43.27
N PRO A 52 -45.31 12.13 43.74
CA PRO A 52 -45.40 11.97 45.20
C PRO A 52 -44.78 10.67 45.74
N GLU A 53 -44.53 10.67 47.05
CA GLU A 53 -43.76 9.68 47.81
C GLU A 53 -44.43 9.36 49.17
N LYS A 54 -44.06 8.20 49.74
CA LYS A 54 -43.94 7.79 51.18
C LYS A 54 -44.94 6.76 51.75
N PRO A 55 -44.61 6.06 52.89
CA PRO A 55 -43.47 6.24 53.83
C PRO A 55 -42.71 4.97 54.31
N GLU A 56 -41.68 5.23 55.14
CA GLU A 56 -40.73 4.37 55.88
C GLU A 56 -41.19 3.99 57.31
N ASN A 57 -40.41 3.11 58.00
CA ASN A 57 -39.97 3.06 59.43
C ASN A 57 -39.28 1.68 59.67
N ASP A 58 -38.31 1.37 60.57
CA ASP A 58 -37.59 2.04 61.69
C ASP A 58 -36.36 1.15 62.12
N GLU A 59 -35.31 1.78 62.72
CA GLU A 59 -34.45 1.39 63.90
C GLU A 59 -33.68 0.02 63.97
N THR A 60 -32.48 -0.23 64.57
CA THR A 60 -31.52 0.42 65.52
C THR A 60 -30.24 -0.47 65.76
N GLU A 61 -29.07 0.16 66.08
CA GLU A 61 -27.97 -0.14 67.08
C GLU A 61 -27.29 -1.56 67.24
N ALA A 62 -26.04 -1.82 67.70
CA ALA A 62 -24.83 -1.13 68.27
C ALA A 62 -23.59 -2.11 68.27
N LEU A 63 -22.31 -1.68 68.07
CA LEU A 63 -21.14 -1.56 69.01
C LEU A 63 -20.82 -2.78 69.95
N ALA A 64 -19.61 -3.24 70.32
CA ALA A 64 -18.22 -2.75 70.40
C ALA A 64 -17.22 -3.90 70.75
N GLN A 65 -15.90 -3.72 70.46
CA GLN A 65 -14.68 -3.94 71.31
C GLN A 65 -14.45 -5.28 72.08
N SER A 66 -13.26 -5.81 72.39
CA SER A 66 -11.82 -5.53 72.22
C SER A 66 -11.02 -6.63 72.96
N SER A 67 -9.80 -6.98 72.50
CA SER A 67 -8.59 -7.37 73.29
C SER A 67 -8.68 -8.60 74.25
N GLU A 68 -7.68 -9.44 74.54
CA GLU A 68 -6.22 -9.36 74.53
C GLU A 68 -5.60 -10.73 74.95
N VAL A 69 -4.33 -10.96 74.57
CA VAL A 69 -3.26 -11.78 75.19
C VAL A 69 -3.17 -13.32 75.04
N SER A 70 -2.02 -13.66 74.45
CA SER A 70 -1.12 -14.83 74.43
C SER A 70 -1.13 -15.83 75.60
N GLU A 71 -0.89 -17.13 75.30
CA GLU A 71 0.41 -17.80 75.51
C GLU A 71 0.37 -19.26 75.02
N ASP A 72 1.57 -19.77 74.68
CA ASP A 72 1.90 -21.05 74.05
C ASP A 72 1.45 -22.32 74.81
N ILE A 73 1.25 -23.42 74.06
CA ILE A 73 1.97 -24.73 74.15
C ILE A 73 1.13 -25.86 73.49
N VAL A 74 1.55 -26.25 72.27
CA VAL A 74 1.93 -27.61 71.81
C VAL A 74 1.03 -28.84 72.13
N VAL A 75 0.55 -29.47 71.04
CA VAL A 75 0.28 -30.92 70.78
C VAL A 75 -1.13 -31.50 71.06
N SER A 76 -1.94 -31.48 69.98
CA SER A 76 -2.83 -32.50 69.34
C SER A 76 -3.16 -33.85 70.03
N PRO A 77 -4.18 -34.61 69.53
CA PRO A 77 -5.62 -34.38 69.29
C PRO A 77 -6.42 -35.56 69.97
N PRO A 78 -7.57 -36.09 69.51
CA PRO A 78 -8.76 -35.56 68.84
C PRO A 78 -10.09 -35.86 69.63
N THR A 79 -11.20 -35.41 69.02
CA THR A 79 -12.56 -36.01 69.01
C THR A 79 -13.63 -35.44 69.94
N GLU A 80 -14.76 -35.16 69.29
CA GLU A 80 -16.13 -34.96 69.80
C GLU A 80 -16.47 -33.60 70.41
N GLN A 81 -16.92 -32.67 69.55
CA GLN A 81 -17.93 -31.68 69.94
C GLN A 81 -18.89 -31.40 68.78
N ASP A 82 -19.97 -32.18 68.72
CA ASP A 82 -21.24 -31.68 68.21
C ASP A 82 -21.97 -30.99 69.36
N SER A 83 -22.08 -29.66 69.30
CA SER A 83 -23.31 -28.91 69.63
C SER A 83 -23.06 -27.40 69.63
N VAL A 84 -22.50 -26.86 68.54
CA VAL A 84 -22.67 -25.42 68.26
C VAL A 84 -23.93 -25.26 67.41
N PRO A 85 -24.97 -24.55 67.90
CA PRO A 85 -26.20 -24.34 67.16
C PRO A 85 -25.95 -23.59 65.84
N TRP A 86 -26.70 -23.93 64.79
CA TRP A 86 -26.51 -23.47 63.40
C TRP A 86 -26.45 -21.93 63.22
N TYR A 87 -27.00 -21.14 64.14
CA TYR A 87 -26.98 -19.67 64.07
C TYR A 87 -25.68 -19.03 64.60
N LEU A 88 -24.80 -19.82 65.24
CA LEU A 88 -23.48 -19.42 65.73
C LEU A 88 -22.34 -19.99 64.88
N GLN A 89 -22.68 -20.80 63.88
CA GLN A 89 -21.81 -21.10 62.76
C GLN A 89 -21.74 -19.82 61.91
N VAL A 90 -20.88 -18.88 62.32
CA VAL A 90 -20.44 -17.84 61.40
C VAL A 90 -19.72 -18.59 60.30
N ASP A 91 -20.41 -18.82 59.18
CA ASP A 91 -19.84 -19.33 57.95
C ASP A 91 -18.66 -18.42 57.62
N THR A 92 -17.48 -18.82 58.09
CA THR A 92 -16.22 -18.27 57.63
C THR A 92 -16.18 -18.78 56.21
N PRO A 93 -16.41 -17.94 55.18
CA PRO A 93 -16.61 -18.44 53.83
C PRO A 93 -15.41 -19.30 53.48
N THR A 94 -15.68 -20.59 53.33
CA THR A 94 -14.71 -21.59 52.90
C THR A 94 -14.01 -21.05 51.66
N PRO A 95 -12.68 -21.12 51.55
CA PRO A 95 -11.94 -20.64 50.38
C PRO A 95 -12.12 -21.63 49.21
N GLN A 96 -13.37 -21.87 48.78
CA GLN A 96 -13.72 -22.78 47.71
C GLN A 96 -15.02 -22.33 47.03
N GLN A 97 -14.92 -21.21 46.33
CA GLN A 97 -15.56 -20.93 45.03
C GLN A 97 -15.01 -19.58 44.59
N GLU A 98 -13.98 -19.59 43.76
CA GLU A 98 -13.48 -18.37 43.13
C GLU A 98 -14.66 -17.74 42.39
N HIS A 99 -15.18 -16.62 42.89
CA HIS A 99 -16.29 -15.94 42.22
C HIS A 99 -15.86 -15.63 40.77
N PRO A 100 -16.73 -15.78 39.75
CA PRO A 100 -16.38 -15.46 38.36
C PRO A 100 -15.83 -14.05 38.16
N PHE A 101 -16.11 -13.13 39.09
CA PHE A 101 -15.56 -11.78 39.13
C PHE A 101 -14.09 -11.72 39.61
N ALA A 102 -13.67 -12.64 40.49
CA ALA A 102 -12.29 -12.72 40.96
C ALA A 102 -11.35 -13.21 39.85
N GLU A 103 -11.78 -14.18 39.04
CA GLU A 103 -11.03 -14.63 37.86
C GLU A 103 -10.85 -13.50 36.83
N ARG A 104 -11.90 -12.69 36.63
CA ARG A 104 -11.89 -11.55 35.69
C ARG A 104 -10.93 -10.43 36.08
N GLN A 105 -10.63 -10.29 37.38
CA GLN A 105 -9.82 -9.21 37.95
C GLN A 105 -8.39 -9.64 38.30
N ARG A 106 -7.96 -10.85 37.92
CA ARG A 106 -6.58 -11.30 38.15
C ARG A 106 -5.61 -10.38 37.42
N LEU A 107 -4.69 -9.78 38.19
CA LEU A 107 -3.56 -9.03 37.66
C LEU A 107 -2.55 -10.02 37.04
N PRO A 108 -2.04 -9.76 35.83
CA PRO A 108 -1.03 -10.61 35.22
C PRO A 108 0.30 -10.53 35.99
N GLU A 109 1.06 -11.64 35.98
CA GLU A 109 2.39 -11.69 36.59
C GLU A 109 3.35 -10.73 35.87
N LEU A 110 4.18 -10.02 36.66
CA LEU A 110 5.12 -9.03 36.14
C LEU A 110 6.35 -9.74 35.52
N PRO A 111 6.85 -9.30 34.35
CA PRO A 111 8.08 -9.85 33.75
C PRO A 111 9.34 -9.61 34.60
N GLU A 112 10.43 -10.34 34.32
CA GLU A 112 11.71 -10.36 35.09
C GLU A 112 12.51 -9.03 35.15
N SER A 113 11.94 -7.92 34.69
CA SER A 113 12.45 -6.55 34.89
C SER A 113 11.37 -5.55 34.46
N PRO A 114 10.37 -5.27 35.30
CA PRO A 114 9.29 -4.38 34.90
C PRO A 114 9.77 -2.92 34.91
N PRO A 115 9.38 -2.10 33.92
CA PRO A 115 9.49 -0.65 34.04
C PRO A 115 8.73 -0.17 35.30
N ALA A 116 9.25 0.83 36.00
CA ALA A 116 8.64 1.31 37.25
C ALA A 116 7.17 1.76 37.11
N LEU A 117 6.76 2.15 35.90
CA LEU A 117 5.37 2.53 35.61
C LEU A 117 4.44 1.37 35.25
N LEU A 118 4.95 0.15 35.04
CA LEU A 118 4.13 -0.97 34.59
C LEU A 118 3.10 -1.39 35.63
N GLN A 119 3.51 -1.51 36.89
CA GLN A 119 2.63 -1.90 37.99
C GLN A 119 1.54 -0.84 38.28
N PRO A 120 1.87 0.46 38.43
CA PRO A 120 0.85 1.51 38.57
C PRO A 120 -0.16 1.53 37.41
N VAL A 121 0.29 1.30 36.18
CA VAL A 121 -0.60 1.24 35.01
C VAL A 121 -1.53 0.02 35.10
N LEU A 122 -1.03 -1.16 35.47
CA LEU A 122 -1.86 -2.36 35.61
C LEU A 122 -2.91 -2.22 36.71
N GLU A 123 -2.54 -1.67 37.87
CA GLU A 123 -3.45 -1.41 38.99
C GLU A 123 -4.50 -0.36 38.63
N HIS A 124 -4.11 0.73 37.96
CA HIS A 124 -5.07 1.74 37.51
C HIS A 124 -6.03 1.17 36.46
N VAL A 125 -5.54 0.34 35.53
CA VAL A 125 -6.35 -0.28 34.48
C VAL A 125 -7.33 -1.33 35.04
N SER A 126 -6.95 -2.09 36.06
CA SER A 126 -7.86 -3.07 36.69
C SER A 126 -8.84 -2.40 37.67
N VAL A 127 -8.34 -1.60 38.62
CA VAL A 127 -9.14 -1.10 39.75
C VAL A 127 -9.96 0.13 39.36
N GLU A 128 -9.33 1.15 38.75
CA GLU A 128 -10.01 2.42 38.47
C GLU A 128 -10.77 2.40 37.13
N LEU A 129 -10.18 1.78 36.10
CA LEU A 129 -10.84 1.66 34.79
C LEU A 129 -11.79 0.46 34.73
N GLY A 130 -11.63 -0.53 35.61
CA GLY A 130 -12.50 -1.70 35.67
C GLY A 130 -12.45 -2.55 34.41
N LEU A 131 -11.27 -2.70 33.79
CA LEU A 131 -11.10 -3.64 32.68
C LEU A 131 -10.97 -5.07 33.19
N ASP A 132 -11.66 -5.97 32.51
CA ASP A 132 -11.67 -7.39 32.81
C ASP A 132 -10.61 -8.12 31.95
N HIS A 133 -10.16 -9.30 32.38
CA HIS A 133 -9.26 -10.21 31.66
C HIS A 133 -7.98 -9.53 31.15
N LEU A 134 -7.14 -9.01 32.04
CA LEU A 134 -5.88 -8.40 31.66
C LEU A 134 -4.85 -9.46 31.26
N SER A 135 -4.34 -9.39 30.04
CA SER A 135 -3.19 -10.20 29.59
C SER A 135 -2.00 -9.31 29.31
N LEU A 136 -0.82 -9.77 29.71
CA LEU A 136 0.44 -9.07 29.52
C LEU A 136 1.33 -9.91 28.61
N ILE A 137 1.77 -9.32 27.51
CA ILE A 137 2.65 -9.95 26.54
C ILE A 137 3.96 -9.17 26.50
N ASP A 138 5.03 -9.85 26.87
CA ASP A 138 6.38 -9.34 26.76
C ASP A 138 6.91 -9.56 25.34
N LEU A 139 7.20 -8.47 24.62
CA LEU A 139 7.71 -8.50 23.25
C LEU A 139 9.11 -7.89 23.16
N ARG A 140 9.84 -7.83 24.28
CA ARG A 140 11.18 -7.24 24.33
C ARG A 140 12.23 -8.06 23.58
N GLU A 141 12.07 -9.38 23.49
CA GLU A 141 13.02 -10.31 22.84
C GLU A 141 12.79 -10.49 21.32
N LEU A 142 11.88 -9.71 20.73
CA LEU A 142 11.48 -9.89 19.34
C LEU A 142 12.52 -9.29 18.36
N ASP A 143 13.08 -10.14 17.49
CA ASP A 143 13.97 -9.73 16.39
C ASP A 143 13.33 -10.14 15.05
N PRO A 144 12.91 -9.20 14.19
CA PRO A 144 13.06 -7.73 14.25
C PRO A 144 12.05 -7.04 15.19
N PRO A 145 12.36 -5.84 15.73
CA PRO A 145 11.46 -5.12 16.63
C PRO A 145 10.12 -4.78 15.96
N PRO A 146 8.99 -4.84 16.69
CA PRO A 146 7.68 -4.57 16.12
C PRO A 146 7.55 -3.09 15.69
N ALA A 147 6.69 -2.82 14.70
CA ALA A 147 6.46 -1.46 14.18
C ALA A 147 5.93 -0.45 15.23
N LEU A 148 5.51 -0.93 16.39
CA LEU A 148 5.11 -0.12 17.55
C LEU A 148 6.32 0.41 18.36
N GLY A 149 7.53 -0.13 18.12
CA GLY A 149 8.79 0.26 18.75
C GLY A 149 9.58 -0.93 19.31
N ALA A 150 10.88 -0.75 19.51
CA ALA A 150 11.72 -1.72 20.23
C ALA A 150 11.35 -1.78 21.73
N ASN A 151 11.67 -2.90 22.39
CA ASN A 151 11.44 -3.13 23.82
C ASN A 151 9.97 -2.92 24.25
N LEU A 152 9.03 -3.54 23.53
CA LEU A 152 7.60 -3.36 23.71
C LEU A 152 7.02 -4.31 24.77
N ILE A 153 6.20 -3.77 25.67
CA ILE A 153 5.31 -4.51 26.55
C ILE A 153 3.87 -4.18 26.15
N MET A 154 3.09 -5.21 25.82
CA MET A 154 1.71 -5.08 25.38
C MET A 154 0.77 -5.58 26.48
N ILE A 155 -0.15 -4.71 26.91
CA ILE A 155 -1.22 -5.04 27.84
C ILE A 155 -2.51 -5.10 27.04
N ILE A 156 -3.27 -6.18 27.15
CA ILE A 156 -4.58 -6.32 26.52
C ILE A 156 -5.64 -6.41 27.61
N GLY A 157 -6.70 -5.61 27.50
CA GLY A 157 -7.81 -5.61 28.45
C GLY A 157 -9.17 -5.60 27.77
N THR A 158 -10.14 -6.28 28.39
CA THR A 158 -11.54 -6.28 27.93
C THR A 158 -12.38 -5.20 28.62
N ALA A 159 -13.11 -4.45 27.81
CA ALA A 159 -14.11 -3.49 28.25
C ALA A 159 -15.52 -4.09 28.11
N ARG A 160 -16.37 -3.83 29.11
CA ARG A 160 -17.78 -4.29 29.14
C ARG A 160 -18.66 -3.79 28.00
N SER A 161 -18.33 -2.64 27.39
CA SER A 161 -19.08 -2.06 26.28
C SER A 161 -18.23 -1.04 25.52
N GLU A 162 -18.65 -0.66 24.31
CA GLU A 162 -17.99 0.41 23.53
C GLU A 162 -17.98 1.75 24.29
N LYS A 163 -19.05 2.07 25.02
CA LYS A 163 -19.12 3.28 25.84
C LYS A 163 -18.11 3.22 26.98
N HIS A 164 -18.01 2.07 27.65
CA HIS A 164 -17.02 1.85 28.69
C HIS A 164 -15.60 2.01 28.13
N LEU A 165 -15.33 1.40 26.98
CA LEU A 165 -14.05 1.49 26.26
C LEU A 165 -13.62 2.95 26.02
N HIS A 166 -14.51 3.77 25.45
CA HIS A 166 -14.21 5.19 25.19
C HIS A 166 -13.93 5.98 26.46
N VAL A 167 -14.75 5.81 27.50
CA VAL A 167 -14.58 6.53 28.77
C VAL A 167 -13.28 6.10 29.47
N SER A 168 -13.00 4.81 29.48
CA SER A 168 -11.81 4.26 30.15
C SER A 168 -10.52 4.67 29.41
N ALA A 169 -10.50 4.64 28.08
CA ALA A 169 -9.32 5.10 27.31
C ALA A 169 -9.04 6.60 27.50
N ASP A 170 -10.10 7.43 27.52
CA ASP A 170 -9.99 8.87 27.76
C ASP A 170 -9.57 9.19 29.21
N ARG A 171 -10.03 8.41 30.19
CA ARG A 171 -9.56 8.50 31.59
C ARG A 171 -8.08 8.13 31.70
N LEU A 172 -7.65 7.00 31.13
CA LEU A 172 -6.25 6.57 31.12
C LEU A 172 -5.35 7.65 30.51
N CYS A 173 -5.75 8.22 29.37
CA CYS A 173 -4.98 9.28 28.72
C CYS A 173 -4.87 10.55 29.56
N ARG A 174 -5.88 10.87 30.38
CA ARG A 174 -5.83 12.01 31.30
C ARG A 174 -4.93 11.72 32.48
N TRP A 175 -5.09 10.55 33.10
CA TRP A 175 -4.28 10.11 34.23
C TRP A 175 -2.78 10.10 33.90
N LEU A 176 -2.40 9.54 32.74
CA LEU A 176 -1.01 9.55 32.26
C LEU A 176 -0.45 10.98 32.02
N ARG A 177 -1.31 11.93 31.63
CA ARG A 177 -0.93 13.34 31.44
C ARG A 177 -0.78 14.09 32.76
N THR A 178 -1.61 13.78 33.77
CA THR A 178 -1.63 14.49 35.06
C THR A 178 -0.59 13.94 36.02
N GLU A 179 -0.55 12.63 36.22
CA GLU A 179 0.31 11.98 37.22
C GLU A 179 1.74 11.79 36.69
N HIS A 180 1.87 11.24 35.49
CA HIS A 180 3.17 10.85 34.93
C HIS A 180 3.74 11.86 33.93
N ARG A 181 3.01 12.95 33.63
CA ARG A 181 3.38 13.98 32.64
C ARG A 181 3.79 13.41 31.27
N LEU A 182 3.24 12.25 30.92
CA LEU A 182 3.47 11.59 29.65
C LEU A 182 2.50 12.14 28.59
N SER A 183 2.84 11.95 27.32
CA SER A 183 1.98 12.30 26.18
C SER A 183 1.47 11.03 25.49
N PRO A 184 0.47 10.34 26.09
CA PRO A 184 -0.08 9.13 25.50
C PRO A 184 -0.83 9.45 24.21
N TYR A 185 -0.71 8.55 23.23
CA TYR A 185 -1.45 8.61 21.97
C TYR A 185 -2.49 7.50 21.94
N ALA A 186 -3.78 7.86 21.89
CA ALA A 186 -4.88 6.91 21.80
C ALA A 186 -5.41 6.83 20.37
N ASP A 187 -5.13 5.72 19.71
CA ASP A 187 -5.69 5.37 18.41
C ASP A 187 -7.07 4.73 18.59
N GLY A 188 -8.07 5.20 17.84
CA GLY A 188 -9.48 4.81 17.99
C GLY A 188 -10.30 5.67 18.96
N LEU A 189 -9.68 6.59 19.73
CA LEU A 189 -10.41 7.52 20.58
C LEU A 189 -10.90 8.74 19.79
N LEU A 190 -12.21 8.85 19.59
CA LEU A 190 -12.79 9.99 18.85
C LEU A 190 -12.84 11.27 19.72
N GLY A 191 -12.29 12.37 19.21
CA GLY A 191 -12.30 13.64 19.93
C GLY A 191 -13.71 14.26 20.07
N ARG A 192 -13.93 15.11 21.09
CA ARG A 192 -15.24 15.77 21.31
C ARG A 192 -15.75 16.54 20.08
N ASN A 193 -14.85 17.27 19.41
CA ASN A 193 -15.19 18.04 18.21
C ASN A 193 -15.46 17.14 17.01
N GLU A 194 -14.72 16.03 16.90
CA GLU A 194 -14.88 15.05 15.83
C GLU A 194 -16.20 14.30 15.99
N LEU A 195 -16.56 13.89 17.21
CA LEU A 195 -17.84 13.29 17.54
C LEU A 195 -18.99 14.26 17.22
N LYS A 196 -18.90 15.52 17.67
CA LYS A 196 -19.91 16.55 17.37
C LYS A 196 -20.06 16.76 15.86
N LEU A 197 -18.96 16.74 15.11
CA LEU A 197 -18.97 16.89 13.66
C LEU A 197 -19.59 15.67 12.97
N LYS A 198 -19.25 14.44 13.39
CA LYS A 198 -19.84 13.21 12.86
C LYS A 198 -21.34 13.14 13.15
N LEU A 199 -21.77 13.42 14.39
CA LEU A 199 -23.18 13.49 14.76
C LEU A 199 -23.94 14.56 13.97
N ARG A 200 -23.36 15.75 13.77
CA ARG A 200 -23.97 16.81 12.95
C ARG A 200 -24.13 16.38 11.49
N ARG A 201 -23.13 15.69 10.91
CA ARG A 201 -23.19 15.16 9.55
C ARG A 201 -24.23 14.05 9.43
N LYS A 202 -24.30 13.14 10.41
CA LYS A 202 -25.33 12.10 10.49
C LYS A 202 -26.73 12.71 10.56
N ALA A 203 -26.98 13.62 11.49
CA ALA A 203 -28.28 14.30 11.62
C ALA A 203 -28.68 15.07 10.35
N LYS A 204 -27.73 15.75 9.68
CA LYS A 204 -27.98 16.38 8.38
C LYS A 204 -28.35 15.37 7.30
N ARG A 205 -27.64 14.24 7.24
CA ARG A 205 -27.92 13.15 6.28
C ARG A 205 -29.30 12.55 6.54
N THR A 206 -29.62 12.22 7.78
CA THR A 206 -30.95 11.71 8.17
C THR A 206 -32.05 12.70 7.82
N ARG A 207 -31.87 14.00 8.10
CA ARG A 207 -32.85 15.04 7.74
C ARG A 207 -33.07 15.14 6.23
N LEU A 208 -32.01 15.04 5.43
CA LEU A 208 -32.10 15.06 3.96
C LEU A 208 -32.77 13.80 3.41
N LEU A 209 -32.42 12.62 3.94
CA LEU A 209 -33.01 11.35 3.52
C LEU A 209 -34.50 11.25 3.90
N SER A 210 -34.86 11.74 5.09
CA SER A 210 -36.25 11.85 5.56
C SER A 210 -37.08 12.77 4.66
N ALA A 211 -36.51 13.89 4.19
CA ALA A 211 -37.18 14.81 3.27
C ALA A 211 -37.44 14.23 1.86
N VAL A 212 -36.70 13.18 1.47
CA VAL A 212 -36.80 12.52 0.15
C VAL A 212 -37.68 11.25 0.21
N GLY A 213 -38.25 10.93 1.38
CA GLY A 213 -39.15 9.77 1.54
C GLY A 213 -38.43 8.41 1.50
N ALA A 214 -37.10 8.38 1.58
CA ALA A 214 -36.33 7.14 1.64
C ALA A 214 -36.50 6.51 3.04
N LYS A 215 -37.04 5.28 3.08
CA LYS A 215 -37.26 4.51 4.32
C LYS A 215 -35.95 4.30 5.09
N GLU A 216 -35.97 4.51 6.41
CA GLU A 216 -34.83 4.46 7.33
C GLU A 216 -34.06 3.13 7.38
N THR A 217 -34.60 2.05 6.79
CA THR A 217 -34.09 0.68 6.93
C THR A 217 -32.72 0.46 6.28
N ALA A 218 -32.28 1.32 5.36
CA ALA A 218 -30.95 1.22 4.73
C ALA A 218 -29.82 1.94 5.50
N SER A 219 -30.12 2.57 6.65
CA SER A 219 -29.17 3.43 7.37
C SER A 219 -28.55 2.81 8.62
N GLN A 220 -28.99 1.62 9.05
CA GLN A 220 -28.43 0.95 10.23
C GLN A 220 -27.16 0.15 9.93
N ASP A 221 -26.97 -0.31 8.69
CA ASP A 221 -25.84 -1.17 8.28
C ASP A 221 -24.62 -0.42 7.76
N ILE A 222 -24.68 0.92 7.66
CA ILE A 222 -23.52 1.71 7.25
C ILE A 222 -22.75 2.09 8.51
N ASP A 223 -21.53 1.58 8.64
CA ASP A 223 -20.60 1.94 9.71
C ASP A 223 -20.38 3.47 9.72
N ASP A 224 -20.98 4.14 10.70
CA ASP A 224 -20.87 5.58 10.90
C ASP A 224 -19.47 6.01 11.38
N GLY A 225 -18.60 5.06 11.71
CA GLY A 225 -17.28 5.29 12.29
C GLY A 225 -17.35 6.03 13.63
N ILE A 226 -18.50 6.00 14.31
CA ILE A 226 -18.71 6.56 15.66
C ILE A 226 -18.54 5.45 16.71
N ARG A 227 -18.94 4.23 16.38
CA ARG A 227 -18.78 3.05 17.23
C ARG A 227 -17.41 2.45 16.96
N THR A 228 -16.58 2.35 17.98
CA THR A 228 -15.29 1.65 17.88
C THR A 228 -15.21 0.62 19.00
N GLY A 229 -15.02 -0.65 18.66
CA GLY A 229 -14.85 -1.73 19.64
C GLY A 229 -13.39 -1.99 20.03
N TRP A 230 -12.44 -1.17 19.56
CA TRP A 230 -11.02 -1.29 19.85
C TRP A 230 -10.36 0.09 19.94
N VAL A 231 -9.58 0.31 20.98
CA VAL A 231 -8.77 1.51 21.20
C VAL A 231 -7.36 1.09 21.65
N CYS A 232 -6.33 1.64 21.01
CA CYS A 232 -4.93 1.37 21.32
C CYS A 232 -4.29 2.61 21.95
N VAL A 233 -3.94 2.55 23.23
CA VAL A 233 -3.29 3.64 23.96
C VAL A 233 -1.79 3.37 24.05
N ASN A 234 -1.02 4.14 23.31
CA ASN A 234 0.44 4.12 23.35
C ASN A 234 0.91 5.06 24.47
N VAL A 235 1.41 4.50 25.57
CA VAL A 235 1.85 5.24 26.77
C VAL A 235 3.14 6.02 26.49
N GLY A 236 3.91 5.57 25.51
CA GLY A 236 5.20 6.16 25.14
C GLY A 236 6.37 5.44 25.79
N ARG A 237 7.52 6.12 25.83
CA ARG A 237 8.77 5.58 26.34
C ARG A 237 8.83 5.77 27.85
N VAL A 238 9.10 4.69 28.57
CA VAL A 238 9.24 4.67 30.03
C VAL A 238 10.68 4.28 30.37
N GLU A 239 11.25 4.93 31.38
CA GLU A 239 12.60 4.61 31.86
C GLU A 239 12.59 3.29 32.66
N GLY A 240 13.61 2.46 32.44
CA GLY A 240 13.74 1.13 33.04
C GLY A 240 13.14 -0.01 32.21
N GLY A 241 13.36 -1.24 32.67
CA GLY A 241 12.84 -2.47 32.06
C GLY A 241 13.72 -3.12 30.98
N GLU A 242 15.03 -2.89 31.02
CA GLU A 242 15.95 -3.48 30.06
C GLU A 242 16.31 -4.92 30.43
N LEU A 243 16.29 -5.81 29.43
CA LEU A 243 16.96 -7.10 29.52
C LEU A 243 18.46 -6.83 29.50
N LYS A 244 19.22 -7.40 30.44
CA LYS A 244 20.68 -7.24 30.52
C LYS A 244 21.28 -7.60 29.15
N GLN A 245 21.85 -6.61 28.46
CA GLN A 245 22.67 -6.89 27.28
C GLN A 245 23.87 -7.72 27.74
N VAL A 246 24.12 -8.84 27.04
CA VAL A 246 25.39 -9.57 27.13
C VAL A 246 26.51 -8.55 26.98
N GLU A 247 27.45 -8.54 27.92
CA GLU A 247 28.55 -7.59 28.03
C GLU A 247 29.09 -7.16 26.66
N GLN A 248 28.76 -5.93 26.24
CA GLN A 248 29.50 -5.31 25.14
C GLN A 248 30.92 -5.10 25.64
N SER A 249 31.87 -5.77 25.00
CA SER A 249 33.27 -5.40 25.04
C SER A 249 33.40 -3.89 24.78
N ASP A 250 34.01 -3.16 25.72
CA ASP A 250 34.15 -1.69 25.77
C ASP A 250 34.86 -1.03 24.56
N ASP A 251 35.12 -1.75 23.47
CA ASP A 251 36.03 -1.33 22.39
C ASP A 251 35.35 -1.00 21.03
N ILE A 252 34.02 -0.86 20.99
CA ILE A 252 33.30 -0.44 19.77
C ILE A 252 32.71 0.97 19.96
N VAL A 253 33.45 1.99 19.53
CA VAL A 253 32.97 3.37 19.49
C VAL A 253 32.04 3.57 18.28
N GLY A 254 30.75 3.27 18.46
CA GLY A 254 29.68 3.66 17.55
C GLY A 254 29.07 5.00 17.96
N PHE A 255 28.69 5.84 16.99
CA PHE A 255 28.00 7.10 17.26
C PHE A 255 26.55 6.83 17.70
N GLY A 256 26.32 6.83 19.01
CA GLY A 256 25.01 6.87 19.65
C GLY A 256 24.84 5.79 20.72
N SER A 257 24.68 6.20 21.98
CA SER A 257 24.18 5.29 23.02
C SER A 257 22.78 4.84 22.63
N GLN A 258 22.51 3.54 22.60
CA GLN A 258 21.13 3.06 22.55
C GLN A 258 20.42 3.66 23.76
N SER A 259 19.49 4.58 23.51
CA SER A 259 18.75 5.23 24.59
C SER A 259 18.07 4.14 25.41
N SER A 260 18.17 4.19 26.74
CA SER A 260 17.66 3.14 27.62
C SER A 260 16.17 3.28 27.88
N GLY A 261 15.37 2.21 27.74
CA GLY A 261 13.94 2.25 28.10
C GLY A 261 12.98 1.38 27.28
N SER A 262 11.91 0.94 27.94
CA SER A 262 10.83 0.13 27.37
C SER A 262 9.64 0.98 26.90
N ARG A 263 8.86 0.44 25.96
CA ARG A 263 7.61 1.05 25.50
C ARG A 263 6.42 0.26 25.99
N ILE A 264 5.43 0.94 26.56
CA ILE A 264 4.20 0.29 27.04
C ILE A 264 3.04 0.65 26.11
N VAL A 265 2.29 -0.35 25.67
CA VAL A 265 1.08 -0.18 24.87
C VAL A 265 -0.08 -0.90 25.55
N VAL A 266 -1.17 -0.17 25.80
CA VAL A 266 -2.39 -0.70 26.39
C VAL A 266 -3.46 -0.79 25.31
N GLN A 267 -3.85 -2.01 24.97
CA GLN A 267 -4.89 -2.31 24.00
C GLN A 267 -6.18 -2.65 24.73
N MET A 268 -7.19 -1.82 24.55
CA MET A 268 -8.48 -1.96 25.19
C MET A 268 -9.51 -2.32 24.12
N MET A 269 -10.26 -3.39 24.31
CA MET A 269 -11.20 -3.88 23.30
C MET A 269 -12.46 -4.45 23.93
N THR A 270 -13.55 -4.50 23.17
CA THR A 270 -14.74 -5.25 23.57
C THR A 270 -14.50 -6.75 23.42
N GLU A 271 -15.22 -7.56 24.19
CA GLU A 271 -15.13 -9.03 24.12
C GLU A 271 -15.32 -9.56 22.68
N GLU A 272 -16.31 -9.03 21.97
CA GLU A 272 -16.55 -9.37 20.56
C GLU A 272 -15.35 -9.08 19.64
N LYS A 273 -14.67 -7.95 19.86
CA LYS A 273 -13.51 -7.56 19.03
C LYS A 273 -12.25 -8.33 19.42
N ARG A 274 -12.10 -8.70 20.71
CA ARG A 274 -11.01 -9.58 21.17
C ARG A 274 -11.08 -10.94 20.51
N GLY A 275 -12.26 -11.56 20.48
CA GLY A 275 -12.46 -12.85 19.81
C GLY A 275 -12.27 -12.80 18.29
N GLN A 276 -12.56 -11.67 17.64
CA GLN A 276 -12.38 -11.51 16.19
C GLN A 276 -10.92 -11.34 15.77
N ILE A 277 -10.11 -10.60 16.53
CA ILE A 277 -8.73 -10.25 16.15
C ILE A 277 -7.71 -11.20 16.77
N ASP A 278 -7.97 -11.67 18.00
CA ASP A 278 -7.14 -12.60 18.75
C ASP A 278 -5.63 -12.28 18.74
N LEU A 279 -5.29 -11.10 19.25
CA LEU A 279 -3.91 -10.60 19.27
C LEU A 279 -3.00 -11.40 20.20
N GLU A 280 -3.56 -12.14 21.15
CA GLU A 280 -2.81 -12.97 22.09
C GLU A 280 -2.17 -14.16 21.39
N THR A 281 -2.94 -14.89 20.58
CA THR A 281 -2.40 -16.02 19.83
C THR A 281 -1.46 -15.55 18.72
N LEU A 282 -1.75 -14.40 18.10
CA LEU A 282 -0.89 -13.82 17.07
C LEU A 282 0.48 -13.46 17.62
N TRP A 283 0.54 -12.61 18.66
CA TRP A 283 1.82 -12.17 19.22
C TRP A 283 2.52 -13.29 19.99
N GLY A 284 1.78 -14.14 20.71
CA GLY A 284 2.35 -15.34 21.34
C GLY A 284 2.91 -16.34 20.32
N GLY A 285 2.33 -16.43 19.12
CA GLY A 285 2.84 -17.23 18.01
C GLY A 285 4.09 -16.63 17.37
N ILE A 286 4.16 -15.31 17.20
CA ILE A 286 5.35 -14.63 16.69
C ILE A 286 6.50 -14.74 17.70
N LEU A 287 6.25 -14.53 19.00
CA LEU A 287 7.24 -14.63 20.05
C LEU A 287 7.86 -16.03 20.11
N ARG A 288 7.03 -17.09 20.13
CA ARG A 288 7.53 -18.48 20.12
C ARG A 288 8.40 -18.81 18.90
N ARG A 289 8.06 -18.26 17.73
CA ARG A 289 8.88 -18.42 16.51
C ARG A 289 10.19 -17.65 16.59
N SER A 290 10.18 -16.46 17.18
CA SER A 290 11.40 -15.66 17.43
C SER A 290 12.34 -16.38 18.37
N ILE A 291 11.84 -16.86 19.51
CA ILE A 291 12.62 -17.61 20.50
C ILE A 291 13.20 -18.87 19.86
N LYS A 292 12.40 -19.65 19.12
CA LYS A 292 12.89 -20.83 18.41
C LYS A 292 13.97 -20.48 17.36
N GLY A 293 13.76 -19.40 16.61
CA GLY A 293 14.75 -18.92 15.64
C GLY A 293 16.05 -18.45 16.30
N GLN A 294 15.99 -17.88 17.50
CA GLN A 294 17.16 -17.51 18.28
C GLN A 294 17.88 -18.76 18.80
N THR A 295 17.17 -19.75 19.33
CA THR A 295 17.78 -21.01 19.80
C THR A 295 18.44 -21.80 18.67
N ASP A 296 17.80 -21.87 17.50
CA ASP A 296 18.35 -22.56 16.33
C ASP A 296 19.63 -21.85 15.84
N LYS A 297 19.64 -20.50 15.83
CA LYS A 297 20.84 -19.71 15.49
C LYS A 297 21.98 -19.87 16.49
N THR A 298 21.70 -19.85 17.81
CA THR A 298 22.75 -20.05 18.81
C THR A 298 23.31 -21.47 18.73
N GLN A 299 22.47 -22.47 18.47
CA GLN A 299 22.91 -23.86 18.29
C GLN A 299 23.79 -24.04 17.04
N ASP A 300 23.43 -23.41 15.90
CA ASP A 300 24.25 -23.41 14.69
C ASP A 300 25.61 -22.72 14.90
N VAL A 301 25.66 -21.64 15.68
CA VAL A 301 26.90 -20.94 16.03
C VAL A 301 27.77 -21.79 16.97
N ASP A 302 27.19 -22.42 17.99
CA ASP A 302 27.90 -23.35 18.88
C ASP A 302 28.46 -24.56 18.10
N ASP A 303 27.70 -25.11 17.15
CA ASP A 303 28.14 -26.20 16.28
C ASP A 303 29.25 -25.75 15.30
N ALA A 304 29.20 -24.51 14.82
CA ALA A 304 30.25 -23.90 14.01
C ALA A 304 31.52 -23.65 14.83
N GLU A 305 31.41 -23.10 16.04
CA GLU A 305 32.53 -22.89 16.96
C GLU A 305 33.17 -24.21 17.37
N LYS A 306 32.37 -25.24 17.62
CA LYS A 306 32.86 -26.60 17.92
C LYS A 306 33.58 -27.22 16.73
N ARG A 307 33.12 -26.97 15.49
CA ARG A 307 33.82 -27.36 14.25
C ARG A 307 35.18 -26.68 14.11
N VAL A 308 35.24 -25.39 14.41
CA VAL A 308 36.48 -24.59 14.36
C VAL A 308 37.46 -25.01 15.45
N ARG A 309 36.99 -25.24 16.69
CA ARG A 309 37.82 -25.77 17.78
C ARG A 309 38.33 -27.19 17.53
N SER A 310 37.59 -27.99 16.76
CA SER A 310 38.01 -29.36 16.38
C SER A 310 39.01 -29.42 15.21
N GLY A 311 39.44 -28.29 14.66
CA GLY A 311 40.61 -28.23 13.76
C GLY A 311 40.46 -28.88 12.38
N MET A 312 39.24 -29.02 11.85
CA MET A 312 39.03 -29.48 10.47
C MET A 312 38.83 -28.30 9.52
N LEU A 313 39.86 -27.97 8.73
CA LEU A 313 39.75 -27.06 7.58
C LEU A 313 40.27 -27.76 6.30
N LEU A 314 39.40 -27.70 5.28
CA LEU A 314 39.53 -28.06 3.85
C LEU A 314 39.43 -29.54 3.46
N GLU A 315 38.33 -29.88 2.79
CA GLU A 315 38.45 -30.36 1.41
C GLU A 315 37.24 -29.96 0.56
N GLU A 316 37.54 -29.43 -0.62
CA GLU A 316 36.64 -29.17 -1.72
C GLU A 316 36.38 -30.50 -2.45
N SER A 317 35.13 -30.92 -2.60
CA SER A 317 34.78 -31.93 -3.60
C SER A 317 33.34 -31.79 -4.08
N ALA A 318 33.24 -31.83 -5.40
CA ALA A 318 32.04 -31.78 -6.20
C ALA A 318 31.31 -33.13 -6.18
N GLU A 319 29.99 -33.10 -5.97
CA GLU A 319 28.98 -33.83 -6.75
C GLU A 319 27.58 -33.49 -6.21
N ALA A 320 26.65 -33.21 -7.12
CA ALA A 320 25.21 -33.04 -6.83
C ALA A 320 24.58 -34.44 -6.63
N PRO A 321 23.55 -34.62 -5.78
CA PRO A 321 22.19 -34.24 -6.22
C PRO A 321 21.21 -33.84 -5.10
N GLY A 322 20.12 -33.19 -5.52
CA GLY A 322 18.79 -33.60 -5.05
C GLY A 322 18.22 -32.95 -3.79
N SER A 323 17.31 -32.01 -4.05
CA SER A 323 16.12 -31.70 -3.23
C SER A 323 16.31 -31.36 -1.76
N TYR A 324 16.62 -30.09 -1.49
CA TYR A 324 16.01 -29.40 -0.36
C TYR A 324 14.91 -28.49 -0.90
N ARG A 325 13.66 -28.90 -0.72
CA ARG A 325 12.48 -28.06 -0.94
C ARG A 325 12.49 -26.95 0.09
N TYR A 326 13.13 -25.82 -0.23
CA TYR A 326 12.88 -24.58 0.47
C TYR A 326 11.58 -23.99 -0.08
N ARG A 327 10.49 -24.17 0.65
CA ARG A 327 9.23 -23.45 0.39
C ARG A 327 9.48 -21.96 0.64
N PRO A 328 9.25 -21.06 -0.33
CA PRO A 328 9.08 -19.66 0.01
C PRO A 328 7.72 -19.55 0.68
N ASN A 329 7.70 -19.46 2.01
CA ASN A 329 6.47 -19.14 2.72
C ASN A 329 6.23 -17.64 2.54
N VAL A 330 5.45 -17.34 1.51
CA VAL A 330 4.76 -16.06 1.33
C VAL A 330 3.90 -15.86 2.58
N ALA A 331 4.30 -14.93 3.44
CA ALA A 331 3.38 -14.37 4.41
C ALA A 331 2.39 -13.49 3.64
N GLU A 332 1.22 -14.05 3.34
CA GLU A 332 0.05 -13.29 2.92
C GLU A 332 -0.30 -12.31 4.04
N HIS A 333 0.07 -11.04 3.86
CA HIS A 333 -0.54 -9.96 4.61
C HIS A 333 -1.89 -9.63 3.96
N PRO A 334 -3.01 -9.64 4.71
CA PRO A 334 -4.24 -9.03 4.24
C PRO A 334 -4.07 -7.50 4.31
N SER A 335 -3.54 -6.91 3.25
CA SER A 335 -3.48 -5.45 3.10
C SER A 335 -4.66 -4.95 2.28
N GLY A 336 -5.83 -4.94 2.90
CA GLY A 336 -6.91 -4.06 2.51
C GLY A 336 -6.65 -2.66 3.08
N GLN A 337 -5.87 -1.83 2.40
CA GLN A 337 -5.86 -0.39 2.67
C GLN A 337 -5.82 0.42 1.37
N GLN A 338 -6.93 1.12 1.16
CA GLN A 338 -7.17 2.06 0.09
C GLN A 338 -6.22 3.26 0.21
N ALA A 339 -5.40 3.50 -0.80
CA ALA A 339 -4.75 4.77 -1.01
C ALA A 339 -5.82 5.82 -1.36
N ARG A 340 -6.12 6.73 -0.43
CA ARG A 340 -6.89 7.95 -0.72
C ARG A 340 -6.00 8.92 -1.47
N ALA A 341 -6.12 8.94 -2.79
CA ALA A 341 -5.62 10.02 -3.62
C ALA A 341 -6.43 11.30 -3.34
N PHE A 342 -5.72 12.40 -3.05
CA PHE A 342 -6.30 13.72 -2.94
C PHE A 342 -6.65 14.24 -4.34
N HIS A 343 -7.93 14.17 -4.72
CA HIS A 343 -8.44 14.94 -5.86
C HIS A 343 -8.93 16.30 -5.37
N SER A 344 -8.20 17.34 -5.75
CA SER A 344 -8.66 18.72 -5.82
C SER A 344 -9.72 18.82 -6.93
N SER A 345 -10.98 18.95 -6.53
CA SER A 345 -12.04 19.42 -7.43
C SER A 345 -12.84 20.47 -6.67
N ALA A 346 -12.60 21.73 -7.02
CA ALA A 346 -13.36 22.86 -6.55
C ALA A 346 -14.84 22.68 -6.95
N ARG A 347 -15.70 22.40 -5.98
CA ARG A 347 -17.16 22.43 -6.17
C ARG A 347 -17.66 23.81 -5.79
N SER A 348 -18.00 24.59 -6.81
CA SER A 348 -18.85 25.77 -6.65
C SER A 348 -20.21 25.35 -6.11
N SER A 349 -20.62 26.01 -5.04
CA SER A 349 -21.89 25.84 -4.35
C SER A 349 -22.96 26.65 -5.10
N ILE A 350 -23.94 25.97 -5.72
CA ILE A 350 -25.20 26.60 -6.12
C ILE A 350 -26.30 26.01 -5.24
N GLN A 351 -26.91 26.87 -4.43
CA GLN A 351 -28.15 26.63 -3.72
C GLN A 351 -29.28 26.48 -4.75
N GLN A 352 -30.07 25.42 -4.66
CA GLN A 352 -31.43 25.43 -5.21
C GLN A 352 -32.41 24.93 -4.14
N GLY A 353 -33.24 25.87 -3.68
CA GLY A 353 -34.53 25.59 -3.08
C GLY A 353 -35.52 25.20 -4.16
N ALA A 354 -36.41 24.28 -3.81
CA ALA A 354 -37.50 23.85 -4.66
C ALA A 354 -38.53 24.97 -4.86
N GLN A 355 -38.89 25.24 -6.12
CA GLN A 355 -40.22 25.68 -6.51
C GLN A 355 -40.62 24.94 -7.79
N VAL A 356 -41.78 24.30 -7.72
CA VAL A 356 -42.47 23.64 -8.82
C VAL A 356 -43.00 24.70 -9.76
N SER A 357 -42.73 24.59 -11.07
CA SER A 357 -43.60 25.13 -12.12
C SER A 357 -43.23 24.56 -13.48
N THR A 358 -44.23 23.95 -14.12
CA THR A 358 -44.27 23.50 -15.51
C THR A 358 -44.01 24.67 -16.47
N THR A 359 -42.87 24.70 -17.14
CA THR A 359 -42.70 25.28 -18.49
C THR A 359 -41.41 24.73 -19.10
N SER A 360 -41.43 24.46 -20.40
CA SER A 360 -40.31 24.05 -21.25
C SER A 360 -39.07 24.93 -21.03
N GLN A 361 -38.06 24.41 -20.33
CA GLN A 361 -36.77 25.07 -20.16
C GLN A 361 -35.66 24.23 -20.77
N LEU A 362 -34.92 24.85 -21.70
CA LEU A 362 -33.76 24.29 -22.35
C LEU A 362 -32.69 23.96 -21.28
N ASN A 363 -32.39 22.67 -21.08
CA ASN A 363 -31.30 22.22 -20.21
C ASN A 363 -30.00 22.98 -20.53
N PRO A 364 -29.23 23.43 -19.52
CA PRO A 364 -27.94 24.09 -19.74
C PRO A 364 -27.01 23.16 -20.52
N PRO A 365 -26.12 23.70 -21.37
CA PRO A 365 -25.29 22.90 -22.29
C PRO A 365 -24.44 21.84 -21.57
N SER A 366 -24.00 22.12 -20.34
CA SER A 366 -23.22 21.19 -19.50
C SER A 366 -23.99 19.91 -19.12
N ASP A 367 -25.31 20.00 -18.91
CA ASP A 367 -26.13 18.83 -18.56
C ASP A 367 -26.36 17.94 -19.78
N ARG A 368 -26.49 18.54 -20.97
CA ARG A 368 -26.63 17.78 -22.22
C ARG A 368 -25.35 17.02 -22.57
N ILE A 369 -24.19 17.65 -22.39
CA ILE A 369 -22.87 17.02 -22.62
C ILE A 369 -22.63 15.86 -21.65
N SER A 370 -23.02 16.03 -20.39
CA SER A 370 -22.93 14.95 -19.40
C SER A 370 -23.89 13.80 -19.72
N GLN A 371 -25.12 14.13 -20.16
CA GLN A 371 -26.12 13.15 -20.58
C GLN A 371 -25.68 12.36 -21.83
N SER A 372 -25.09 13.02 -22.83
CA SER A 372 -24.58 12.34 -24.03
C SER A 372 -23.47 11.35 -23.69
N ALA A 373 -22.54 11.68 -22.79
CA ALA A 373 -21.50 10.75 -22.36
C ALA A 373 -22.08 9.50 -21.66
N VAL A 374 -23.14 9.64 -20.87
CA VAL A 374 -23.82 8.50 -20.23
C VAL A 374 -24.52 7.62 -21.26
N ILE A 375 -25.22 8.23 -22.22
CA ILE A 375 -25.89 7.50 -23.30
C ILE A 375 -24.87 6.70 -24.12
N LEU A 376 -23.76 7.31 -24.52
CA LEU A 376 -22.72 6.64 -25.30
C LEU A 376 -22.11 5.45 -24.54
N ASN A 377 -21.83 5.58 -23.24
CA ASN A 377 -21.34 4.46 -22.44
C ASN A 377 -22.36 3.33 -22.34
N HIS A 378 -23.65 3.64 -22.16
CA HIS A 378 -24.71 2.62 -22.17
C HIS A 378 -24.81 1.90 -23.53
N MET A 379 -24.62 2.61 -24.64
CA MET A 379 -24.58 2.00 -25.97
C MET A 379 -23.37 1.06 -26.14
N VAL A 380 -22.20 1.45 -25.62
CA VAL A 380 -21.00 0.59 -25.60
C VAL A 380 -21.21 -0.65 -24.72
N ASP A 381 -21.84 -0.51 -23.56
CA ASP A 381 -22.09 -1.64 -22.67
C ASP A 381 -23.15 -2.58 -23.24
N HIS A 382 -24.19 -2.06 -23.87
CA HIS A 382 -25.13 -2.87 -24.64
C HIS A 382 -24.41 -3.65 -25.75
N PHE A 383 -23.52 -2.99 -26.49
CA PHE A 383 -22.73 -3.62 -27.55
C PHE A 383 -21.86 -4.79 -27.03
N LYS A 384 -21.29 -4.69 -25.84
CA LYS A 384 -20.50 -5.78 -25.23
C LYS A 384 -21.32 -7.04 -24.93
N VAL A 385 -22.64 -6.91 -24.74
CA VAL A 385 -23.55 -8.02 -24.39
C VAL A 385 -24.19 -8.64 -25.65
N MET A 386 -24.10 -7.96 -26.80
CA MET A 386 -24.67 -8.45 -28.06
C MET A 386 -23.98 -9.74 -28.55
N SER A 387 -24.71 -10.55 -29.32
CA SER A 387 -24.13 -11.72 -29.97
C SER A 387 -23.05 -11.30 -30.99
N ALA A 388 -22.10 -12.18 -31.29
CA ALA A 388 -21.03 -11.86 -32.25
C ALA A 388 -21.60 -11.43 -33.62
N ASN A 389 -22.64 -12.12 -34.11
CA ASN A 389 -23.25 -11.83 -35.41
C ASN A 389 -23.98 -10.48 -35.41
N ASP A 390 -24.72 -10.16 -34.35
CA ASP A 390 -25.41 -8.87 -34.23
C ASP A 390 -24.41 -7.72 -34.05
N SER A 391 -23.29 -7.98 -33.38
CA SER A 391 -22.19 -7.03 -33.21
C SER A 391 -21.52 -6.69 -34.55
N HIS A 392 -21.29 -7.69 -35.42
CA HIS A 392 -20.76 -7.46 -36.75
C HIS A 392 -21.71 -6.64 -37.64
N THR A 393 -23.01 -6.96 -37.61
CA THR A 393 -23.99 -6.20 -38.40
C THR A 393 -24.20 -4.77 -37.89
N ALA A 394 -24.01 -4.52 -36.59
CA ALA A 394 -24.14 -3.19 -36.00
C ALA A 394 -22.94 -2.27 -36.29
N LEU A 395 -21.73 -2.80 -36.54
CA LEU A 395 -20.49 -2.04 -36.73
C LEU A 395 -20.24 -1.51 -38.15
N GLY A 396 -21.12 -1.82 -39.12
CA GLY A 396 -21.02 -1.32 -40.49
C GLY A 396 -19.88 -1.96 -41.29
N CYS A 397 -19.40 -1.27 -42.33
CA CYS A 397 -18.39 -1.84 -43.24
C CYS A 397 -16.95 -1.55 -42.81
N ASP A 398 -16.68 -0.35 -42.32
CA ASP A 398 -15.32 0.09 -41.97
C ASP A 398 -15.28 1.00 -40.72
N SER A 399 -14.07 1.30 -40.25
CA SER A 399 -13.83 2.19 -39.10
C SER A 399 -14.18 3.66 -39.31
N LYS A 400 -14.45 4.08 -40.55
CA LYS A 400 -14.84 5.46 -40.90
C LYS A 400 -16.34 5.59 -41.14
N ASP A 401 -17.05 4.47 -41.15
CA ASP A 401 -18.47 4.37 -41.31
C ASP A 401 -19.18 4.90 -40.05
N GLN A 402 -20.07 5.86 -40.27
CA GLN A 402 -20.82 6.52 -39.19
C GLN A 402 -22.34 6.40 -39.38
N GLU A 403 -22.79 5.98 -40.57
CA GLU A 403 -24.20 6.14 -40.96
C GLU A 403 -24.81 4.87 -41.56
N SER A 404 -24.05 3.83 -41.89
CA SER A 404 -24.62 2.65 -42.56
C SER A 404 -25.66 1.94 -41.71
N THR A 405 -25.40 1.74 -40.42
CA THR A 405 -26.26 0.98 -39.51
C THR A 405 -27.10 1.90 -38.62
N PRO A 406 -28.30 1.44 -38.17
CA PRO A 406 -29.10 2.22 -37.23
C PRO A 406 -28.37 2.44 -35.89
N PHE A 407 -27.52 1.51 -35.48
CA PHE A 407 -26.69 1.64 -34.28
C PHE A 407 -25.66 2.75 -34.42
N LEU A 408 -24.89 2.79 -35.52
CA LEU A 408 -23.88 3.84 -35.74
C LEU A 408 -24.53 5.21 -35.88
N ARG A 409 -25.67 5.32 -36.60
CA ARG A 409 -26.44 6.57 -36.67
C ARG A 409 -26.86 7.07 -35.29
N ALA A 410 -27.38 6.19 -34.45
CA ALA A 410 -27.75 6.54 -33.07
C ALA A 410 -26.52 6.93 -32.23
N PHE A 411 -25.39 6.24 -32.41
CA PHE A 411 -24.16 6.49 -31.66
C PHE A 411 -23.53 7.83 -32.02
N TYR A 412 -23.31 8.09 -33.32
CA TYR A 412 -22.68 9.32 -33.78
C TYR A 412 -23.63 10.52 -33.73
N SER A 413 -24.95 10.33 -33.78
CA SER A 413 -25.90 11.44 -33.49
C SER A 413 -25.90 11.85 -32.01
N ALA A 414 -25.52 10.96 -31.09
CA ALA A 414 -25.31 11.28 -29.68
C ALA A 414 -23.94 11.90 -29.39
N MET A 415 -22.99 11.87 -30.34
CA MET A 415 -21.68 12.53 -30.18
C MET A 415 -21.80 14.06 -30.36
N PRO A 416 -21.32 14.87 -29.41
CA PRO A 416 -21.33 16.32 -29.55
C PRO A 416 -20.33 16.79 -30.59
N ARG A 417 -20.55 17.99 -31.15
CA ARG A 417 -19.64 18.62 -32.14
C ARG A 417 -18.21 18.82 -31.62
N PHE A 418 -18.06 19.01 -30.31
CA PHE A 418 -16.77 19.11 -29.62
C PHE A 418 -16.73 18.03 -28.52
N PRO A 419 -16.22 16.83 -28.83
CA PRO A 419 -16.19 15.74 -27.86
C PRO A 419 -15.19 15.99 -26.73
N GLU A 420 -15.61 15.77 -25.49
CA GLU A 420 -14.73 15.77 -24.31
C GLU A 420 -14.01 14.43 -24.13
N THR A 421 -13.14 14.32 -23.13
CA THR A 421 -12.35 13.10 -22.84
C THR A 421 -13.23 11.86 -22.67
N THR A 422 -14.38 12.00 -22.01
CA THR A 422 -15.35 10.93 -21.77
C THR A 422 -16.02 10.43 -23.05
N HIS A 423 -16.31 11.34 -23.99
CA HIS A 423 -16.91 11.02 -25.28
C HIS A 423 -15.91 10.28 -26.17
N TRP A 424 -14.67 10.77 -26.22
CA TRP A 424 -13.56 10.09 -26.88
C TRP A 424 -13.32 8.70 -26.30
N HIS A 425 -13.38 8.56 -24.97
CA HIS A 425 -13.28 7.26 -24.32
C HIS A 425 -14.37 6.29 -24.80
N SER A 426 -15.64 6.71 -24.85
CA SER A 426 -16.73 5.84 -25.33
C SER A 426 -16.55 5.45 -26.81
N ASN A 427 -16.11 6.39 -27.67
CA ASN A 427 -15.83 6.10 -29.08
C ASN A 427 -14.68 5.09 -29.25
N ILE A 428 -13.56 5.31 -28.54
CA ILE A 428 -12.41 4.41 -28.57
C ILE A 428 -12.79 3.05 -27.99
N ALA A 429 -13.58 3.00 -26.90
CA ALA A 429 -14.03 1.76 -26.30
C ALA A 429 -14.90 0.92 -27.24
N LEU A 430 -15.79 1.55 -28.02
CA LEU A 430 -16.58 0.88 -29.06
C LEU A 430 -15.65 0.24 -30.11
N ARG A 431 -14.68 1.01 -30.60
CA ARG A 431 -13.71 0.55 -31.61
C ARG A 431 -12.77 -0.52 -31.08
N CYS A 432 -12.35 -0.44 -29.82
CA CYS A 432 -11.61 -1.50 -29.13
C CYS A 432 -12.40 -2.80 -29.13
N GLN A 433 -13.70 -2.76 -28.85
CA GLN A 433 -14.55 -3.95 -28.89
C GLN A 433 -14.71 -4.49 -30.32
N ALA A 434 -14.81 -3.62 -31.33
CA ALA A 434 -14.84 -4.01 -32.74
C ALA A 434 -13.56 -4.73 -33.21
N VAL A 435 -12.40 -4.22 -32.78
CA VAL A 435 -11.10 -4.90 -33.03
C VAL A 435 -11.07 -6.24 -32.31
N ARG A 436 -11.54 -6.29 -31.06
CA ARG A 436 -11.59 -7.53 -30.29
C ARG A 436 -12.59 -8.54 -30.82
N SER A 437 -13.66 -8.14 -31.50
CA SER A 437 -14.58 -9.08 -32.16
C SER A 437 -14.07 -9.59 -33.52
N GLY A 438 -12.90 -9.12 -33.98
CA GLY A 438 -12.31 -9.55 -35.25
C GLY A 438 -12.99 -8.97 -36.50
N HIS A 439 -13.58 -7.78 -36.40
CA HIS A 439 -14.23 -7.15 -37.54
C HIS A 439 -13.21 -6.70 -38.60
N ALA A 440 -13.34 -7.15 -39.85
CA ALA A 440 -12.37 -6.88 -40.93
C ALA A 440 -12.13 -5.38 -41.20
N GLY A 441 -13.14 -4.55 -41.01
CA GLY A 441 -13.07 -3.09 -41.18
C GLY A 441 -12.39 -2.29 -40.05
N TYR A 442 -12.09 -2.93 -38.91
CA TYR A 442 -11.48 -2.29 -37.74
C TYR A 442 -10.13 -2.91 -37.44
N SER A 443 -9.07 -2.10 -37.52
CA SER A 443 -7.70 -2.56 -37.31
C SER A 443 -7.08 -1.90 -36.08
N SER A 444 -6.04 -2.49 -35.50
CA SER A 444 -5.33 -1.85 -34.39
C SER A 444 -4.63 -0.53 -34.76
N THR A 445 -4.55 -0.13 -36.05
CA THR A 445 -4.02 1.19 -36.42
C THR A 445 -5.03 2.28 -36.11
N CYS A 446 -6.33 2.03 -36.34
CA CYS A 446 -7.34 3.06 -36.13
C CYS A 446 -7.39 3.50 -34.67
N LEU A 447 -7.16 2.58 -33.72
CA LEU A 447 -7.09 2.91 -32.29
C LEU A 447 -5.93 3.87 -31.96
N ILE A 448 -4.79 3.72 -32.62
CA ILE A 448 -3.63 4.61 -32.43
C ILE A 448 -3.91 5.97 -33.08
N GLU A 449 -4.52 5.98 -34.27
CA GLU A 449 -4.97 7.20 -34.96
C GLU A 449 -6.03 7.96 -34.14
N ASP A 450 -6.90 7.26 -33.41
CA ASP A 450 -7.90 7.87 -32.52
C ASP A 450 -7.23 8.53 -31.32
N LEU A 451 -6.22 7.88 -30.71
CA LEU A 451 -5.39 8.49 -29.65
C LEU A 451 -4.61 9.72 -30.17
N GLU A 452 -4.11 9.69 -31.40
CA GLU A 452 -3.48 10.85 -32.05
C GLU A 452 -4.47 11.99 -32.27
N SER A 453 -5.66 11.66 -32.76
CA SER A 453 -6.74 12.62 -33.00
C SER A 453 -7.15 13.32 -31.71
N MET A 454 -7.19 12.59 -30.59
CA MET A 454 -7.47 13.15 -29.27
C MET A 454 -6.38 14.15 -28.82
N ARG A 455 -5.09 13.83 -29.05
CA ARG A 455 -3.98 14.77 -28.77
C ARG A 455 -4.01 16.01 -29.68
N LEU A 456 -4.35 15.84 -30.96
CA LEU A 456 -4.51 16.96 -31.90
C LEU A 456 -5.66 17.89 -31.46
N ALA A 457 -6.67 17.35 -30.78
CA ALA A 457 -7.74 18.11 -30.13
C ALA A 457 -7.33 18.70 -28.76
N CYS A 458 -6.05 18.60 -28.37
CA CYS A 458 -5.50 19.05 -27.08
C CYS A 458 -6.16 18.39 -25.85
N LEU A 459 -6.66 17.16 -25.99
CA LEU A 459 -7.22 16.37 -24.90
C LEU A 459 -6.25 15.28 -24.48
N VAL A 460 -6.11 15.07 -23.17
CA VAL A 460 -5.29 13.98 -22.60
C VAL A 460 -6.19 12.75 -22.40
N PRO A 461 -5.88 11.59 -23.02
CA PRO A 461 -6.62 10.37 -22.79
C PRO A 461 -6.54 9.92 -21.34
N GLU A 462 -7.67 9.47 -20.78
CA GLU A 462 -7.69 8.88 -19.44
C GLU A 462 -6.97 7.52 -19.44
N GLU A 463 -6.35 7.14 -18.31
CA GLU A 463 -5.60 5.86 -18.16
C GLU A 463 -6.41 4.64 -18.65
N ARG A 464 -7.70 4.57 -18.32
CA ARG A 464 -8.60 3.50 -18.76
C ARG A 464 -8.73 3.38 -20.29
N THR A 465 -8.51 4.47 -21.02
CA THR A 465 -8.52 4.49 -22.49
C THR A 465 -7.27 3.82 -23.03
N TYR A 466 -6.10 4.12 -22.45
CA TYR A 466 -4.84 3.46 -22.78
C TYR A 466 -4.90 1.96 -22.49
N LEU A 467 -5.45 1.57 -21.34
CA LEU A 467 -5.64 0.17 -20.98
C LEU A 467 -6.57 -0.56 -21.96
N ALA A 468 -7.70 0.05 -22.34
CA ALA A 468 -8.64 -0.54 -23.32
C ALA A 468 -8.01 -0.74 -24.71
N VAL A 469 -7.20 0.23 -25.16
CA VAL A 469 -6.45 0.12 -26.42
C VAL A 469 -5.38 -0.96 -26.33
N LEU A 470 -4.63 -1.01 -25.24
CA LEU A 470 -3.60 -2.03 -25.02
C LEU A 470 -4.20 -3.45 -24.97
N GLU A 471 -5.32 -3.62 -24.27
CA GLU A 471 -6.09 -4.87 -24.26
C GLU A 471 -6.53 -5.28 -25.67
N ALA A 472 -7.08 -4.35 -26.45
CA ALA A 472 -7.53 -4.65 -27.81
C ALA A 472 -6.39 -5.02 -28.77
N ILE A 473 -5.18 -4.50 -28.55
CA ILE A 473 -4.00 -4.81 -29.36
C ILE A 473 -3.37 -6.14 -28.96
N MET A 474 -3.26 -6.41 -27.65
CA MET A 474 -2.46 -7.50 -27.11
C MET A 474 -3.24 -8.79 -26.89
N LEU A 475 -4.54 -8.72 -26.57
CA LEU A 475 -5.34 -9.89 -26.23
C LEU A 475 -5.98 -10.54 -27.48
N PRO A 476 -6.26 -11.85 -27.41
CA PRO A 476 -6.95 -12.56 -28.49
C PRO A 476 -8.36 -12.00 -28.74
N HIS A 477 -8.86 -12.24 -29.94
CA HIS A 477 -10.22 -11.86 -30.32
C HIS A 477 -11.25 -12.68 -29.52
N VAL A 478 -12.43 -12.10 -29.29
CA VAL A 478 -13.55 -12.72 -28.57
C VAL A 478 -14.13 -13.82 -29.47
N GLY A 479 -14.05 -15.08 -29.03
CA GLY A 479 -14.54 -16.25 -29.79
C GLY A 479 -13.43 -17.14 -30.37
N ASP A 480 -12.18 -16.71 -30.23
CA ASP A 480 -11.00 -17.36 -30.78
C ASP A 480 -10.50 -18.44 -29.79
N ILE A 481 -11.17 -19.61 -29.72
CA ILE A 481 -10.89 -20.71 -28.76
C ILE A 481 -9.65 -21.55 -29.16
N THR A 482 -8.82 -21.06 -30.08
CA THR A 482 -7.73 -21.89 -30.62
C THR A 482 -6.65 -22.10 -29.56
N THR A 483 -6.51 -23.36 -29.15
CA THR A 483 -5.49 -23.99 -28.30
C THR A 483 -4.06 -23.95 -28.86
N ALA A 484 -3.83 -23.18 -29.93
CA ALA A 484 -2.54 -23.04 -30.58
C ALA A 484 -1.68 -21.99 -29.87
N GLU A 485 -0.38 -22.29 -29.77
CA GLU A 485 0.65 -21.38 -29.28
C GLU A 485 0.62 -20.06 -30.06
N ARG A 486 0.06 -19.00 -29.45
CA ARG A 486 -0.01 -17.69 -30.09
C ARG A 486 1.33 -16.98 -29.99
N GLN A 487 2.01 -16.87 -31.13
CA GLN A 487 3.17 -15.99 -31.25
C GLN A 487 2.70 -14.54 -31.44
N ILE A 488 3.08 -13.66 -30.51
CA ILE A 488 2.84 -12.22 -30.63
C ILE A 488 3.66 -11.68 -31.81
N SER A 489 2.99 -11.12 -32.80
CA SER A 489 3.66 -10.56 -33.96
C SER A 489 4.52 -9.34 -33.58
N ARG A 490 5.62 -9.14 -34.30
CA ARG A 490 6.51 -7.98 -34.09
C ARG A 490 5.80 -6.64 -34.32
N THR A 491 4.80 -6.60 -35.20
CA THR A 491 4.00 -5.39 -35.47
C THR A 491 3.04 -5.08 -34.33
N THR A 492 2.39 -6.11 -33.75
CA THR A 492 1.57 -5.98 -32.54
C THR A 492 2.40 -5.46 -31.37
N PHE A 493 3.57 -6.04 -31.14
CA PHE A 493 4.48 -5.62 -30.09
C PHE A 493 4.92 -4.16 -30.22
N ARG A 494 5.28 -3.71 -31.44
CA ARG A 494 5.63 -2.30 -31.71
C ARG A 494 4.48 -1.34 -31.41
N ARG A 495 3.24 -1.74 -31.70
CA ARG A 495 2.06 -0.93 -31.42
C ARG A 495 1.82 -0.82 -29.92
N ALA A 496 1.96 -1.92 -29.18
CA ALA A 496 1.84 -1.92 -27.73
C ALA A 496 2.89 -1.00 -27.07
N LEU A 497 4.15 -1.06 -27.51
CA LEU A 497 5.19 -0.15 -27.02
C LEU A 497 4.88 1.32 -27.36
N ALA A 498 4.37 1.61 -28.56
CA ALA A 498 3.97 2.97 -28.91
C ALA A 498 2.85 3.50 -27.99
N VAL A 499 1.90 2.64 -27.59
CA VAL A 499 0.85 2.99 -26.62
C VAL A 499 1.44 3.21 -25.22
N LEU A 500 2.39 2.37 -24.78
CA LEU A 500 3.06 2.54 -23.49
C LEU A 500 3.93 3.81 -23.43
N ASP A 501 4.64 4.14 -24.52
CA ASP A 501 5.40 5.39 -24.63
C ASP A 501 4.47 6.60 -24.53
N ARG A 502 3.33 6.58 -25.22
CA ARG A 502 2.29 7.63 -25.14
C ARG A 502 1.74 7.77 -23.73
N MET A 503 1.43 6.65 -23.09
CA MET A 503 0.92 6.63 -21.72
C MET A 503 1.95 7.21 -20.73
N PHE A 504 3.23 6.90 -20.91
CA PHE A 504 4.32 7.45 -20.11
C PHE A 504 4.54 8.95 -20.35
N GLU A 505 4.47 9.42 -21.61
CA GLU A 505 4.54 10.86 -21.95
C GLU A 505 3.44 11.67 -21.25
N ASP A 506 2.24 11.11 -21.10
CA ASP A 506 1.11 11.75 -20.42
C ASP A 506 1.20 11.65 -18.88
N GLY A 507 2.24 11.01 -18.35
CA GLY A 507 2.55 10.96 -16.91
C GLY A 507 1.94 9.77 -16.16
N TYR A 508 1.43 8.76 -16.87
CA TYR A 508 0.95 7.53 -16.24
C TYR A 508 2.07 6.49 -16.09
N ASP A 509 1.93 5.56 -15.14
CA ASP A 509 2.93 4.51 -14.91
C ASP A 509 2.72 3.30 -15.84
N PRO A 510 3.59 3.08 -16.84
CA PRO A 510 3.51 1.94 -17.76
C PRO A 510 3.82 0.59 -17.09
N VAL A 511 4.25 0.56 -15.81
CA VAL A 511 4.51 -0.67 -15.04
C VAL A 511 3.39 -0.97 -14.04
N SER A 512 2.23 -0.29 -14.18
CA SER A 512 1.03 -0.55 -13.38
C SER A 512 0.62 -2.03 -13.37
N ASN A 513 0.03 -2.48 -12.26
CA ASN A 513 -0.46 -3.86 -12.09
C ASN A 513 -1.43 -4.26 -13.21
N SER A 514 -2.30 -3.33 -13.62
CA SER A 514 -3.25 -3.56 -14.73
C SER A 514 -2.53 -3.89 -16.03
N ILE A 515 -1.44 -3.19 -16.35
CA ILE A 515 -0.63 -3.46 -17.55
C ILE A 515 0.07 -4.80 -17.41
N CYS A 516 0.69 -5.07 -16.27
CA CYS A 516 1.33 -6.36 -16.01
C CYS A 516 0.36 -7.54 -16.20
N GLN A 517 -0.91 -7.39 -15.79
CA GLN A 517 -1.95 -8.39 -16.00
C GLN A 517 -2.32 -8.55 -17.49
N ILE A 518 -2.47 -7.45 -18.23
CA ILE A 518 -2.75 -7.50 -19.68
C ILE A 518 -1.62 -8.23 -20.40
N LEU A 519 -0.38 -7.87 -20.11
CA LEU A 519 0.80 -8.46 -20.74
C LEU A 519 0.95 -9.94 -20.34
N TYR A 520 0.74 -10.27 -19.06
CA TYR A 520 0.73 -11.64 -18.58
C TYR A 520 -0.31 -12.49 -19.32
N ARG A 521 -1.54 -12.00 -19.46
CA ARG A 521 -2.62 -12.70 -20.18
C ARG A 521 -2.30 -12.85 -21.67
N ALA A 522 -1.61 -11.89 -22.27
CA ALA A 522 -1.20 -11.95 -23.67
C ALA A 522 -0.06 -12.95 -23.90
N THR A 523 0.85 -13.13 -22.93
CA THR A 523 2.01 -14.05 -23.06
C THR A 523 1.76 -15.45 -22.49
N PHE A 524 0.85 -15.59 -21.53
CA PHE A 524 0.52 -16.86 -20.86
C PHE A 524 -0.91 -17.32 -21.22
N THR A 525 -1.13 -17.66 -22.50
CA THR A 525 -2.24 -18.53 -22.90
C THR A 525 -1.77 -19.99 -22.83
N LYS A 526 -2.26 -20.73 -21.83
CA LYS A 526 -1.85 -22.10 -21.49
C LYS A 526 -2.04 -23.08 -22.68
N PRO A 527 -1.15 -24.07 -22.88
CA PRO A 527 -1.37 -25.18 -23.82
C PRO A 527 -2.54 -26.02 -23.34
N ALA A 528 -3.48 -26.35 -24.23
CA ALA A 528 -4.49 -27.34 -23.92
C ALA A 528 -3.81 -28.69 -23.70
N VAL A 529 -4.13 -29.34 -22.59
CA VAL A 529 -3.84 -30.75 -22.38
C VAL A 529 -4.62 -31.51 -23.45
N ILE A 530 -3.93 -31.97 -24.48
CA ILE A 530 -4.44 -32.98 -25.40
C ILE A 530 -4.11 -34.32 -24.74
N GLU A 531 -5.10 -34.93 -24.09
CA GLU A 531 -5.12 -36.38 -23.93
C GLU A 531 -5.36 -36.97 -25.31
N ASP A 532 -4.32 -37.45 -26.00
CA ASP A 532 -4.53 -38.35 -27.14
C ASP A 532 -3.59 -39.57 -27.03
N TYR A 533 -4.26 -40.68 -26.74
CA TYR A 533 -3.94 -42.04 -27.14
C TYR A 533 -3.39 -42.10 -28.58
N THR A 534 -2.22 -42.73 -28.74
CA THR A 534 -1.71 -43.43 -29.96
C THR A 534 -1.68 -42.61 -31.28
N THR A 535 -0.63 -42.54 -32.09
CA THR A 535 0.34 -43.54 -32.51
C THR A 535 1.37 -42.84 -33.42
N THR A 536 2.63 -43.27 -33.32
CA THR A 536 3.69 -43.25 -34.35
C THR A 536 3.46 -42.50 -35.66
N THR A 537 4.24 -41.44 -35.89
CA THR A 537 4.92 -41.23 -37.19
C THR A 537 6.11 -40.30 -37.02
N MET A 538 7.29 -40.80 -37.40
CA MET A 538 8.53 -40.03 -37.39
C MET A 538 8.45 -38.87 -38.38
N SER A 539 8.60 -37.65 -37.89
CA SER A 539 9.03 -36.52 -38.70
C SER A 539 9.86 -35.59 -37.81
N GLN A 540 11.14 -35.47 -38.16
CA GLN A 540 12.06 -34.52 -37.56
C GLN A 540 11.56 -33.11 -37.87
N SER A 541 11.00 -32.43 -36.87
CA SER A 541 10.88 -30.98 -36.88
C SER A 541 11.48 -30.45 -35.58
N THR A 542 12.49 -29.61 -35.72
CA THR A 542 13.16 -28.87 -34.65
C THR A 542 12.14 -28.00 -33.90
N PRO A 543 12.07 -28.04 -32.56
CA PRO A 543 11.20 -27.14 -31.81
C PRO A 543 11.79 -25.72 -31.82
N THR A 544 10.97 -24.77 -32.23
CA THR A 544 11.36 -23.40 -32.57
C THR A 544 11.55 -22.51 -31.32
N ASP A 545 12.79 -22.08 -31.05
CA ASP A 545 13.26 -21.17 -29.98
C ASP A 545 12.62 -19.75 -29.92
N GLN A 546 11.57 -19.47 -30.69
CA GLN A 546 11.06 -18.11 -30.92
C GLN A 546 10.17 -17.57 -29.78
N GLN A 547 9.49 -18.41 -29.02
CA GLN A 547 8.58 -17.96 -27.94
C GLN A 547 9.33 -17.26 -26.79
N SER A 548 10.55 -17.70 -26.48
CA SER A 548 11.39 -17.12 -25.42
C SER A 548 11.83 -15.69 -25.73
N TYR A 549 11.87 -15.30 -27.02
CA TYR A 549 12.40 -14.02 -27.44
C TYR A 549 11.42 -12.85 -27.20
N THR A 550 10.12 -13.06 -27.42
CA THR A 550 9.10 -12.00 -27.26
C THR A 550 8.87 -11.63 -25.80
N LEU A 551 8.85 -12.61 -24.89
CA LEU A 551 8.75 -12.37 -23.45
C LEU A 551 9.98 -11.60 -22.93
N ASN A 552 11.18 -12.01 -23.33
CA ASN A 552 12.42 -11.34 -22.91
C ASN A 552 12.49 -9.88 -23.43
N GLN A 553 12.01 -9.62 -24.65
CA GLN A 553 11.90 -8.25 -25.17
C GLN A 553 10.92 -7.40 -24.36
N LEU A 554 9.78 -7.97 -23.99
CA LEU A 554 8.77 -7.29 -23.20
C LEU A 554 9.27 -6.99 -21.78
N LEU A 555 9.92 -7.96 -21.14
CA LEU A 555 10.52 -7.78 -19.82
C LEU A 555 11.62 -6.72 -19.84
N SER A 556 12.43 -6.68 -20.91
CA SER A 556 13.43 -5.64 -21.13
C SER A 556 12.81 -4.25 -21.35
N ALA A 557 11.68 -4.16 -22.05
CA ALA A 557 10.99 -2.88 -22.24
C ALA A 557 10.41 -2.38 -20.90
N LEU A 558 9.74 -3.27 -20.14
CA LEU A 558 9.19 -2.95 -18.83
C LEU A 558 10.28 -2.53 -17.83
N SER A 559 11.45 -3.18 -17.84
CA SER A 559 12.56 -2.78 -16.98
C SER A 559 13.10 -1.39 -17.33
N VAL A 560 13.15 -1.03 -18.62
CA VAL A 560 13.48 0.33 -19.06
C VAL A 560 12.46 1.34 -18.55
N TYR A 561 11.16 1.05 -18.67
CA TYR A 561 10.13 1.94 -18.15
C TYR A 561 10.21 2.09 -16.63
N ALA A 562 10.42 0.99 -15.89
CA ALA A 562 10.57 1.02 -14.44
C ALA A 562 11.72 1.96 -14.02
N LEU A 563 12.86 1.89 -14.72
CA LEU A 563 13.99 2.79 -14.50
C LEU A 563 13.66 4.25 -14.82
N ARG A 564 12.91 4.51 -15.90
CA ARG A 564 12.47 5.87 -16.26
C ARG A 564 11.50 6.44 -15.23
N THR A 565 10.53 5.65 -14.78
CA THR A 565 9.58 6.03 -13.73
C THR A 565 10.34 6.33 -12.44
N ALA A 566 11.23 5.43 -12.00
CA ALA A 566 12.04 5.65 -10.80
C ALA A 566 12.88 6.94 -10.91
N ALA A 567 13.48 7.22 -12.07
CA ALA A 567 14.25 8.46 -12.27
C ALA A 567 13.39 9.74 -12.22
N GLN A 568 12.10 9.66 -12.53
CA GLN A 568 11.19 10.82 -12.52
C GLN A 568 10.50 11.06 -11.18
N THR A 569 10.07 10.00 -10.49
CA THR A 569 9.18 10.11 -9.32
C THR A 569 9.86 9.87 -7.99
N SER A 570 10.96 9.10 -7.97
CA SER A 570 11.59 8.62 -6.73
C SER A 570 12.88 9.35 -6.36
N ALA A 571 13.32 9.19 -5.11
CA ALA A 571 14.66 9.58 -4.72
C ALA A 571 15.70 8.75 -5.51
N TRP A 572 16.81 9.38 -5.92
CA TRP A 572 17.90 8.70 -6.65
C TRP A 572 18.42 7.44 -5.97
N SER A 573 18.24 7.29 -4.65
CA SER A 573 18.51 6.06 -3.91
C SER A 573 17.68 4.87 -4.40
N GLU A 574 16.38 5.06 -4.63
CA GLU A 574 15.44 4.03 -5.11
C GLU A 574 15.77 3.64 -6.55
N PHE A 575 16.14 4.61 -7.40
CA PHE A 575 16.66 4.34 -8.74
C PHE A 575 17.87 3.38 -8.70
N TRP A 576 18.87 3.67 -7.87
CA TRP A 576 20.07 2.83 -7.74
C TRP A 576 19.79 1.50 -7.04
N GLU A 577 18.82 1.45 -6.14
CA GLU A 577 18.35 0.19 -5.54
C GLU A 577 17.70 -0.70 -6.59
N MET A 578 16.82 -0.15 -7.41
CA MET A 578 16.19 -0.82 -8.54
C MET A 578 17.23 -1.30 -9.55
N TRP A 579 18.20 -0.46 -9.92
CA TRP A 579 19.32 -0.85 -10.78
C TRP A 579 20.11 -2.04 -10.21
N ARG A 580 20.43 -2.01 -8.92
CA ARG A 580 21.15 -3.10 -8.23
C ARG A 580 20.27 -4.33 -7.96
N SER A 581 18.95 -4.24 -8.14
CA SER A 581 18.04 -5.37 -7.94
C SER A 581 18.13 -6.42 -9.04
N TYR A 582 18.53 -6.03 -10.28
CA TYR A 582 18.59 -6.97 -11.40
C TYR A 582 19.70 -8.03 -11.21
N PRO A 583 20.96 -7.65 -10.94
CA PRO A 583 22.00 -8.65 -10.67
C PRO A 583 21.70 -9.48 -9.42
N ARG A 584 21.11 -8.87 -8.39
CA ARG A 584 20.69 -9.59 -7.16
C ARG A 584 19.63 -10.67 -7.41
N ARG A 585 18.79 -10.48 -8.42
CA ARG A 585 17.79 -11.46 -8.88
C ARG A 585 18.30 -12.37 -9.98
N MET A 586 19.61 -12.35 -10.27
CA MET A 586 20.23 -13.10 -11.38
C MET A 586 19.61 -12.79 -12.75
N LEU A 587 19.08 -11.58 -12.93
CA LEU A 587 18.55 -11.11 -14.21
C LEU A 587 19.60 -10.27 -14.93
N PRO A 588 19.91 -10.55 -16.21
CA PRO A 588 20.85 -9.74 -16.96
C PRO A 588 20.27 -8.37 -17.28
N ARG A 589 21.11 -7.33 -17.25
CA ARG A 589 20.71 -5.98 -17.65
C ARG A 589 20.85 -5.83 -19.16
N SER A 590 19.80 -5.36 -19.83
CA SER A 590 19.80 -5.20 -21.29
C SER A 590 20.54 -3.93 -21.72
N SER A 591 20.91 -3.87 -23.01
CA SER A 591 21.55 -2.70 -23.61
C SER A 591 20.73 -1.42 -23.44
N ASP A 592 19.41 -1.51 -23.56
CA ASP A 592 18.50 -0.35 -23.45
C ASP A 592 18.40 0.17 -22.02
N MET A 593 18.57 -0.71 -21.02
CA MET A 593 18.64 -0.31 -19.62
C MET A 593 19.91 0.49 -19.32
N TYR A 594 21.06 0.09 -19.87
CA TYR A 594 22.32 0.85 -19.73
C TYR A 594 22.22 2.22 -20.41
N VAL A 595 21.66 2.30 -21.62
CA VAL A 595 21.38 3.56 -22.31
C VAL A 595 20.56 4.49 -21.43
N THR A 596 19.43 3.98 -20.93
CA THR A 596 18.52 4.76 -20.08
C THR A 596 19.18 5.22 -18.79
N MET A 597 19.99 4.36 -18.15
CA MET A 597 20.70 4.70 -16.92
C MET A 597 21.73 5.80 -17.16
N PHE A 598 22.60 5.66 -18.18
CA PHE A 598 23.61 6.69 -18.49
C PHE A 598 22.96 8.03 -18.88
N ASP A 599 21.84 7.99 -19.61
CA ASP A 599 21.11 9.20 -20.02
C ASP A 599 20.50 9.91 -18.82
N LYS A 600 19.87 9.18 -17.91
CA LYS A 600 19.29 9.79 -16.71
C LYS A 600 20.36 10.33 -15.76
N VAL A 601 21.49 9.64 -15.62
CA VAL A 601 22.63 10.16 -14.84
C VAL A 601 23.22 11.42 -15.50
N ALA A 602 23.31 11.48 -16.83
CA ALA A 602 23.76 12.67 -17.55
C ALA A 602 22.77 13.84 -17.39
N GLU A 603 21.46 13.59 -17.49
CA GLU A 603 20.40 14.59 -17.26
C GLU A 603 20.45 15.19 -15.84
N LYS A 604 20.83 14.40 -14.83
CA LYS A 604 21.01 14.87 -13.44
C LYS A 604 22.09 15.96 -13.34
N ASN A 605 23.01 16.03 -14.30
CA ASN A 605 24.10 17.00 -14.39
C ASN A 605 24.99 17.07 -13.12
N SER A 606 25.22 15.91 -12.48
CA SER A 606 26.07 15.77 -11.29
C SER A 606 27.38 15.10 -11.67
N GLN A 607 28.49 15.83 -11.58
CA GLN A 607 29.81 15.35 -11.99
C GLN A 607 30.23 14.09 -11.22
N ARG A 608 30.03 14.08 -9.89
CA ARG A 608 30.41 12.95 -9.02
C ARG A 608 29.65 11.69 -9.38
N ASP A 609 28.33 11.79 -9.52
CA ASP A 609 27.48 10.65 -9.86
C ASP A 609 27.78 10.10 -11.26
N ALA A 610 28.11 10.98 -12.21
CA ALA A 610 28.52 10.59 -13.56
C ALA A 610 29.86 9.82 -13.54
N MET A 611 30.85 10.30 -12.79
CA MET A 611 32.14 9.59 -12.62
C MET A 611 31.96 8.22 -11.97
N ASP A 612 31.17 8.16 -10.89
CA ASP A 612 30.92 6.91 -10.15
C ASP A 612 30.15 5.91 -11.02
N ALA A 613 29.12 6.37 -11.74
CA ALA A 613 28.35 5.54 -12.67
C ALA A 613 29.24 4.98 -13.80
N LEU A 614 30.13 5.79 -14.38
CA LEU A 614 31.04 5.33 -15.43
C LEU A 614 32.05 4.30 -14.91
N ARG A 615 32.65 4.54 -13.74
CA ARG A 615 33.62 3.60 -13.11
C ARG A 615 32.99 2.26 -12.77
N GLN A 616 31.76 2.27 -12.25
CA GLN A 616 31.08 1.06 -11.83
C GLN A 616 30.40 0.33 -12.99
N CYS A 617 29.62 1.04 -13.81
CA CYS A 617 28.70 0.39 -14.76
C CYS A 617 29.37 0.00 -16.08
N VAL A 618 30.43 0.69 -16.54
CA VAL A 618 31.10 0.35 -17.80
C VAL A 618 31.81 -1.02 -17.72
N PRO A 619 32.54 -1.37 -16.64
CA PRO A 619 33.09 -2.71 -16.49
C PRO A 619 32.02 -3.79 -16.30
N GLU A 620 30.96 -3.49 -15.55
CA GLU A 620 29.83 -4.41 -15.32
C GLU A 620 29.13 -4.79 -16.63
N MET A 621 28.92 -3.82 -17.52
CA MET A 621 28.29 -4.00 -18.82
C MET A 621 28.96 -5.08 -19.69
N LEU A 622 30.30 -5.15 -19.63
CA LEU A 622 31.09 -6.16 -20.36
C LEU A 622 31.02 -7.55 -19.72
N ARG A 623 30.65 -7.64 -18.44
CA ARG A 623 30.53 -8.89 -17.68
C ARG A 623 29.12 -9.49 -17.72
N GLU A 624 28.14 -8.76 -18.24
CA GLU A 624 26.77 -9.25 -18.43
C GLU A 624 26.71 -10.49 -19.32
N ARG A 625 25.65 -11.30 -19.17
CA ARG A 625 25.38 -12.46 -20.02
C ARG A 625 23.99 -12.30 -20.67
N PRO A 626 23.91 -11.96 -21.97
CA PRO A 626 24.99 -11.71 -22.93
C PRO A 626 25.72 -10.38 -22.68
N ALA A 627 27.01 -10.31 -23.03
CA ALA A 627 27.83 -9.12 -22.82
C ALA A 627 27.29 -7.92 -23.63
N VAL A 628 27.05 -6.81 -22.95
CA VAL A 628 26.60 -5.58 -23.60
C VAL A 628 27.83 -4.85 -24.14
N LYS A 629 27.92 -4.74 -25.46
CA LYS A 629 29.07 -4.14 -26.15
C LYS A 629 28.96 -2.61 -26.12
N LEU A 630 30.10 -1.94 -25.96
CA LEU A 630 30.23 -0.51 -26.27
C LEU A 630 30.04 -0.34 -27.79
N GLY A 631 28.83 0.03 -28.22
CA GLY A 631 28.50 0.23 -29.63
C GLY A 631 27.17 0.94 -29.80
N GLY A 632 27.02 1.68 -30.90
CA GLY A 632 25.79 2.40 -31.25
C GLY A 632 25.31 3.34 -30.13
N GLN A 633 24.07 3.14 -29.67
CA GLN A 633 23.41 4.01 -28.68
C GLN A 633 24.06 3.96 -27.30
N VAL A 634 24.63 2.83 -26.90
CA VAL A 634 25.32 2.69 -25.61
C VAL A 634 26.55 3.60 -25.58
N ALA A 635 27.33 3.62 -26.67
CA ALA A 635 28.50 4.48 -26.78
C ALA A 635 28.12 5.98 -26.74
N ASP A 636 27.05 6.36 -27.44
CA ASP A 636 26.55 7.74 -27.44
C ASP A 636 26.07 8.19 -26.04
N SER A 637 25.36 7.32 -25.31
CA SER A 637 24.89 7.59 -23.94
C SER A 637 26.06 7.70 -22.94
N VAL A 638 27.05 6.82 -23.07
CA VAL A 638 28.30 6.88 -22.29
C VAL A 638 29.07 8.16 -22.60
N MET A 639 29.10 8.62 -23.86
CA MET A 639 29.72 9.90 -24.23
C MET A 639 29.00 11.10 -23.61
N ARG A 640 27.66 11.10 -23.57
CA ARG A 640 26.89 12.16 -22.89
C ARG A 640 27.17 12.20 -21.39
N CYS A 641 27.28 11.04 -20.74
CA CYS A 641 27.68 10.95 -19.34
C CYS A 641 29.15 11.40 -19.11
N LEU A 642 30.07 11.05 -20.02
CA LEU A 642 31.47 11.49 -20.02
C LEU A 642 31.61 13.02 -20.13
N GLN A 643 30.79 13.68 -20.95
CA GLN A 643 30.79 15.13 -21.07
C GLN A 643 30.46 15.83 -19.75
N VAL A 644 29.61 15.23 -18.92
CA VAL A 644 29.28 15.74 -17.57
C VAL A 644 30.38 15.40 -16.56
N ALA A 645 30.95 14.19 -16.63
CA ALA A 645 32.00 13.74 -15.71
C ALA A 645 33.33 14.48 -15.91
N GLU A 646 33.76 14.64 -17.15
CA GLU A 646 35.01 15.33 -17.52
C GLU A 646 34.83 16.05 -18.87
N PRO A 647 34.41 17.34 -18.86
CA PRO A 647 34.17 18.11 -20.07
C PRO A 647 35.41 18.24 -20.98
N ARG A 648 36.63 18.07 -20.43
CA ARG A 648 37.88 18.13 -21.20
C ARG A 648 38.32 16.78 -21.78
N ALA A 649 37.58 15.70 -21.55
CA ALA A 649 37.97 14.34 -21.96
C ALA A 649 38.26 14.25 -23.46
N GLU A 650 37.47 14.93 -24.30
CA GLU A 650 37.68 14.99 -25.75
C GLU A 650 38.99 15.70 -26.13
N LYS A 651 39.28 16.85 -25.50
CA LYS A 651 40.52 17.61 -25.76
C LYS A 651 41.74 16.80 -25.33
N LEU A 652 41.68 16.22 -24.13
CA LEU A 652 42.74 15.38 -23.58
C LEU A 652 43.00 14.14 -24.45
N ALA A 653 41.95 13.51 -24.99
CA ALA A 653 42.10 12.39 -25.92
C ALA A 653 42.81 12.79 -27.22
N ARG A 654 42.48 13.96 -27.79
CA ARG A 654 43.13 14.50 -29.00
C ARG A 654 44.58 14.94 -28.77
N GLU A 655 44.89 15.40 -27.56
CA GLU A 655 46.24 15.75 -27.12
C GLU A 655 47.12 14.51 -26.83
N GLY A 656 46.57 13.30 -26.99
CA GLY A 656 47.31 12.04 -26.80
C GLY A 656 47.41 11.58 -25.34
N ASN A 657 46.64 12.19 -24.43
CA ASN A 657 46.58 11.77 -23.04
C ASN A 657 45.89 10.41 -22.91
N ARG A 658 46.49 9.49 -22.15
CA ARG A 658 45.95 8.14 -21.87
C ARG A 658 45.27 8.00 -20.51
N GLY A 659 44.83 9.11 -19.91
CA GLY A 659 44.00 9.10 -18.70
C GLY A 659 42.71 8.27 -18.88
N GLU A 660 42.12 7.83 -17.77
CA GLU A 660 40.96 6.93 -17.75
C GLU A 660 39.82 7.42 -18.67
N TRP A 661 39.45 8.70 -18.57
CA TRP A 661 38.36 9.31 -19.34
C TRP A 661 38.70 9.54 -20.81
N ALA A 662 39.94 9.93 -21.11
CA ALA A 662 40.41 10.12 -22.47
C ALA A 662 40.47 8.78 -23.24
N SER A 663 40.91 7.71 -22.56
CA SER A 663 40.93 6.36 -23.11
C SER A 663 39.51 5.82 -23.35
N LEU A 664 38.58 6.09 -22.44
CA LEU A 664 37.17 5.68 -22.58
C LEU A 664 36.47 6.43 -23.71
N TRP A 665 36.74 7.73 -23.85
CA TRP A 665 36.23 8.54 -24.96
C TRP A 665 36.71 8.00 -26.32
N LEU A 666 38.00 7.68 -26.45
CA LEU A 666 38.54 7.12 -27.70
C LEU A 666 37.91 5.77 -28.06
N ARG A 667 37.64 4.92 -27.06
CA ARG A 667 36.93 3.65 -27.24
C ARG A 667 35.50 3.87 -27.72
N CYS A 668 34.79 4.86 -27.19
CA CYS A 668 33.43 5.20 -27.61
C CYS A 668 33.42 5.79 -29.03
N ALA A 669 34.34 6.71 -29.35
CA ALA A 669 34.48 7.29 -30.68
C ALA A 669 34.73 6.21 -31.74
N LYS A 670 35.69 5.30 -31.49
CA LYS A 670 35.96 4.17 -32.38
C LYS A 670 34.75 3.23 -32.52
N ALA A 671 34.00 3.01 -31.45
CA ALA A 671 32.80 2.18 -31.48
C ALA A 671 31.64 2.81 -32.28
N LEU A 672 31.59 4.14 -32.39
CA LEU A 672 30.62 4.87 -33.21
C LEU A 672 31.01 4.91 -34.69
N GLU A 673 32.30 4.87 -35.02
CA GLU A 673 32.78 4.78 -36.42
C GLU A 673 32.54 3.40 -37.05
N VAL A 674 32.45 2.35 -36.21
CA VAL A 674 32.30 0.96 -36.64
C VAL A 674 30.83 0.51 -36.72
N ALA A 675 29.91 1.29 -36.15
CA ALA A 675 28.48 0.97 -36.05
C ALA A 675 27.65 1.70 -37.12
#